data_AF-A0A9E2XA95-F1
#
_entry.id   AF-A0A9E2XA95-F1
#
_cell.length_a   1.000
_cell.length_b   1.000
_cell.length_c   1.000
_cell.angle_alpha   90.00
_cell.angle_beta   90.00
_cell.angle_gamma   90.00
#
_symmetry.space_group_name_H-M   'P 1'
#
loop_
_entity.id
_entity.type
_entity.pdbx_description
1 polymer ?
#
loop_
_entity_poly.entity_id
_entity_poly.type
_entity_poly.pdbx_seq_one_letter_code
_entity_poly.pdbx_strand_id
1 'polypeptide(L)'
;MAPGRGRLANRVAGLLVVFTTAAGPAAAESTTADWPYYGGDAGGGRYSPLAQIDKGNVAELKLAWEYHTGDISDGSDNRRKSEFEATPIVADGTMYLTTPFNRVVALDPETGREKWSFDPKIDLHAPYSEGLVNRGVALWADSGKGEGEPCRRRIFLATIDARLFALDAAVGTPCVDFGTGGQIDLTRGIANITRRGEYEETSAPAIAGDLIIVGSSIADNDRVDSPSGFVRAFDARTGNLRWNWNPIPESIAPTGAGNAWSTISVDIGRGLVFVPTTSPSPDYHGFKRPGDNKWADSIVVLSAKTGEMVWGFQLVHHDLWDYDTAAQPVLATLRRNGVEIPVVIAGNKTGNLFVLDRETGKPVFGVEERPVPKSDAEGEEASPTQPFPLAPPPLVPQRLTAEDAWGPTPEDREACRTQMEKLRSEGVFTPPSTQGTIAFPGNLGGMNWSSGAFHLDSQIFVTNVNNFAMEVHLIPRDRYEAVEKTAKAGQFRAEVSPQHGTPYGMSRAVLHSPANLPCNPPPWGSLVAVDLSNGTVRWNVPLGTTAETWLAKPGTIVRGVPNLGGPIVTAGRLVFIGAAMDEYLRAFDLDTGAELWKGKLPAGGQATPMTYRLRSNGKQFVVIAAGGHGKIGTKLGDSLIAFALP
;
A
#
# COMPACT_ATOMS: atom_id res chain seq x y z
N MET A 1 37.36 -78.58 -18.01
CA MET A 1 36.98 -77.25 -17.49
C MET A 1 35.67 -77.42 -16.75
N ALA A 2 35.67 -77.22 -15.43
CA ALA A 2 34.70 -77.82 -14.51
C ALA A 2 33.26 -77.27 -14.68
N PRO A 3 32.24 -78.14 -14.90
CA PRO A 3 30.83 -77.76 -14.88
C PRO A 3 30.14 -78.24 -13.58
N GLY A 4 29.43 -77.34 -12.91
CA GLY A 4 28.66 -77.61 -11.69
C GLY A 4 27.22 -78.02 -11.99
N ARG A 5 26.99 -79.33 -11.85
CA ARG A 5 25.73 -80.12 -11.82
C ARG A 5 24.41 -79.40 -11.48
N GLY A 6 23.37 -79.70 -12.26
CA GLY A 6 21.98 -79.56 -11.86
C GLY A 6 21.45 -80.78 -11.09
N ARG A 7 20.36 -80.59 -10.33
CA ARG A 7 19.33 -81.60 -10.01
C ARG A 7 18.00 -80.91 -9.66
N LEU A 8 16.92 -81.51 -10.17
CA LEU A 8 15.51 -81.13 -9.99
C LEU A 8 15.05 -81.25 -8.53
N ALA A 9 14.04 -80.43 -8.15
CA ALA A 9 12.91 -80.89 -7.33
C ALA A 9 11.70 -79.95 -7.45
N ASN A 10 10.52 -80.56 -7.55
CA ASN A 10 9.19 -79.95 -7.68
C ASN A 10 8.65 -79.36 -6.37
N ARG A 11 7.97 -78.21 -6.50
CA ARG A 11 6.74 -77.71 -5.86
C ARG A 11 6.39 -78.14 -4.41
N VAL A 12 6.25 -77.14 -3.52
CA VAL A 12 5.10 -77.01 -2.59
C VAL A 12 4.77 -75.52 -2.42
N ALA A 13 3.48 -75.19 -2.54
CA ALA A 13 2.91 -73.85 -2.39
C ALA A 13 2.79 -73.47 -0.90
N GLY A 14 3.29 -72.29 -0.54
CA GLY A 14 3.03 -71.63 0.73
C GLY A 14 2.29 -70.31 0.49
N LEU A 15 1.03 -70.26 0.92
CA LEU A 15 0.18 -69.08 0.87
C LEU A 15 0.72 -68.04 1.87
N LEU A 16 1.38 -66.98 1.40
CA LEU A 16 1.73 -65.84 2.24
C LEU A 16 0.58 -64.84 2.24
N VAL A 17 -0.17 -64.79 3.35
CA VAL A 17 -1.15 -63.74 3.61
C VAL A 17 -0.38 -62.45 3.88
N VAL A 18 -0.32 -61.56 2.90
CA VAL A 18 0.17 -60.20 3.08
C VAL A 18 -0.94 -59.41 3.78
N PHE A 19 -0.76 -59.12 5.07
CA PHE A 19 -1.54 -58.10 5.75
C PHE A 19 -1.14 -56.74 5.16
N THR A 20 -1.91 -56.25 4.19
CA THR A 20 -1.89 -54.84 3.81
C THR A 20 -2.52 -54.06 4.96
N THR A 21 -1.69 -53.52 5.86
CA THR A 21 -2.11 -52.40 6.70
C THR A 21 -2.45 -51.25 5.77
N ALA A 22 -3.73 -50.99 5.59
CA ALA A 22 -4.19 -49.75 4.99
C ALA A 22 -3.70 -48.60 5.88
N ALA A 23 -2.61 -47.95 5.46
CA ALA A 23 -2.27 -46.64 5.98
C ALA A 23 -3.43 -45.72 5.57
N GLY A 24 -4.26 -45.37 6.55
CA GLY A 24 -5.24 -44.30 6.38
C GLY A 24 -4.52 -43.03 5.91
N PRO A 25 -5.22 -42.10 5.24
CA PRO A 25 -4.60 -40.84 4.84
C PRO A 25 -4.00 -40.22 6.09
N ALA A 26 -2.69 -39.95 6.07
CA ALA A 26 -2.06 -39.15 7.10
C ALA A 26 -2.88 -37.86 7.16
N ALA A 27 -3.56 -37.62 8.29
CA ALA A 27 -4.19 -36.35 8.54
C ALA A 27 -3.10 -35.31 8.33
N ALA A 28 -3.26 -34.45 7.32
CA ALA A 28 -2.35 -33.35 7.10
C ALA A 28 -2.21 -32.63 8.45
N GLU A 29 -1.01 -32.63 9.04
CA GLU A 29 -0.71 -31.79 10.19
C GLU A 29 -1.15 -30.38 9.80
N SER A 30 -2.19 -29.90 10.46
CA SER A 30 -2.86 -28.72 9.93
C SER A 30 -1.95 -27.50 10.09
N THR A 31 -1.71 -26.83 8.97
CA THR A 31 -0.72 -25.76 8.82
C THR A 31 -0.88 -24.67 9.87
N THR A 32 0.24 -24.27 10.48
CA THR A 32 0.37 -23.04 11.28
C THR A 32 1.11 -22.00 10.46
N ALA A 33 0.82 -20.73 10.72
CA ALA A 33 1.52 -19.61 10.08
C ALA A 33 1.37 -18.36 10.94
N ASP A 34 2.48 -17.62 11.03
CA ASP A 34 2.56 -16.28 11.61
C ASP A 34 2.33 -15.22 10.51
N TRP A 35 2.48 -13.94 10.86
CA TRP A 35 2.47 -12.81 9.92
C TRP A 35 3.58 -11.81 10.28
N PRO A 36 4.86 -12.17 10.05
CA PRO A 36 5.99 -11.45 10.64
C PRO A 36 6.29 -10.08 10.03
N TYR A 37 5.68 -9.73 8.89
CA TYR A 37 5.89 -8.47 8.17
C TYR A 37 4.56 -7.80 7.84
N TYR A 38 4.57 -6.49 7.59
CA TYR A 38 3.39 -5.73 7.14
C TYR A 38 2.64 -6.45 6.00
N GLY A 39 3.38 -6.84 4.95
CA GLY A 39 2.84 -7.57 3.79
C GLY A 39 2.88 -9.09 3.91
N GLY A 40 2.92 -9.66 5.13
CA GLY A 40 3.01 -11.09 5.42
C GLY A 40 4.43 -11.66 5.30
N ASP A 41 5.17 -11.25 4.28
CA ASP A 41 6.58 -11.56 4.07
C ASP A 41 7.38 -10.29 3.66
N ALA A 42 8.71 -10.39 3.66
CA ALA A 42 9.59 -9.27 3.34
C ALA A 42 9.42 -8.74 1.90
N GLY A 43 8.92 -9.58 0.98
CA GLY A 43 8.61 -9.22 -0.41
C GLY A 43 7.20 -8.68 -0.61
N GLY A 44 6.37 -8.61 0.43
CA GLY A 44 5.03 -8.03 0.38
C GLY A 44 3.97 -8.90 -0.30
N GLY A 45 4.13 -10.23 -0.34
CA GLY A 45 3.24 -11.14 -1.07
C GLY A 45 1.77 -11.14 -0.60
N ARG A 46 1.51 -10.81 0.67
CA ARG A 46 0.18 -10.83 1.32
C ARG A 46 -0.56 -12.17 1.13
N TYR A 47 0.23 -13.24 1.04
CA TYR A 47 -0.26 -14.61 0.92
C TYR A 47 -0.10 -15.35 2.24
N SER A 48 -1.14 -16.06 2.64
CA SER A 48 -1.07 -17.00 3.76
C SER A 48 -1.21 -18.44 3.26
N PRO A 49 -0.35 -19.37 3.70
CA PRO A 49 -0.50 -20.80 3.40
C PRO A 49 -1.65 -21.47 4.19
N LEU A 50 -2.35 -20.71 5.05
CA LEU A 50 -3.45 -21.22 5.85
C LEU A 50 -4.70 -21.47 5.00
N ALA A 51 -5.35 -22.59 5.27
CA ALA A 51 -6.59 -23.02 4.62
C ALA A 51 -7.60 -23.60 5.62
N GLN A 52 -7.51 -23.26 6.92
CA GLN A 52 -8.55 -23.66 7.87
C GLN A 52 -9.87 -22.93 7.53
N ILE A 53 -9.76 -21.68 7.12
CA ILE A 53 -10.86 -20.91 6.53
C ILE A 53 -10.76 -21.03 5.01
N ASP A 54 -11.81 -21.55 4.39
CA ASP A 54 -11.90 -21.79 2.94
C ASP A 54 -13.31 -21.48 2.40
N LYS A 55 -13.52 -21.69 1.10
CA LYS A 55 -14.80 -21.42 0.43
C LYS A 55 -16.00 -22.18 1.05
N GLY A 56 -15.77 -23.33 1.67
CA GLY A 56 -16.81 -24.18 2.24
C GLY A 56 -17.29 -23.73 3.61
N ASN A 57 -16.47 -22.99 4.37
CA ASN A 57 -16.78 -22.62 5.75
C ASN A 57 -16.66 -21.11 6.06
N VAL A 58 -16.17 -20.27 5.14
CA VAL A 58 -16.00 -18.83 5.39
C VAL A 58 -17.28 -18.11 5.82
N ALA A 59 -18.44 -18.60 5.39
CA ALA A 59 -19.74 -18.07 5.79
C ALA A 59 -20.02 -18.20 7.30
N GLU A 60 -19.28 -19.05 8.02
CA GLU A 60 -19.43 -19.30 9.46
C GLU A 60 -18.56 -18.39 10.33
N LEU A 61 -17.74 -17.51 9.75
CA LEU A 61 -16.88 -16.60 10.50
C LEU A 61 -17.69 -15.70 11.44
N LYS A 62 -17.19 -15.58 12.68
CA LYS A 62 -17.75 -14.72 13.74
C LYS A 62 -16.67 -13.88 14.38
N LEU A 63 -17.09 -12.76 14.99
CA LEU A 63 -16.24 -11.96 15.87
C LEU A 63 -15.66 -12.86 16.98
N ALA A 64 -14.35 -12.87 17.12
CA ALA A 64 -13.63 -13.62 18.14
C ALA A 64 -13.21 -12.72 19.30
N TRP A 65 -12.62 -11.56 19.00
CA TRP A 65 -12.25 -10.54 19.98
C TRP A 65 -12.14 -9.16 19.31
N GLU A 66 -12.18 -8.11 20.13
CA GLU A 66 -12.02 -6.71 19.74
C GLU A 66 -11.13 -5.99 20.77
N TYR A 67 -10.24 -5.13 20.31
CA TYR A 67 -9.37 -4.28 21.14
C TYR A 67 -9.54 -2.81 20.74
N HIS A 68 -9.68 -1.91 21.71
CA HIS A 68 -9.80 -0.46 21.49
C HIS A 68 -8.49 0.24 21.85
N THR A 69 -7.91 0.97 20.89
CA THR A 69 -6.63 1.69 21.11
C THR A 69 -6.79 2.97 21.93
N GLY A 70 -7.97 3.60 21.90
CA GLY A 70 -8.24 4.93 22.45
C GLY A 70 -7.66 6.10 21.64
N ASP A 71 -6.88 5.82 20.58
CA ASP A 71 -6.11 6.83 19.84
C ASP A 71 -6.89 7.32 18.61
N ILE A 72 -7.90 8.14 18.87
CA ILE A 72 -8.79 8.71 17.86
C ILE A 72 -8.87 10.24 17.96
N SER A 73 -8.80 10.91 16.81
CA SER A 73 -9.10 12.32 16.65
C SER A 73 -10.11 12.51 15.52
N ASP A 74 -11.19 13.23 15.81
CA ASP A 74 -12.24 13.61 14.86
C ASP A 74 -12.00 14.97 14.18
N GLY A 75 -10.86 15.61 14.49
CA GLY A 75 -10.51 16.94 14.02
C GLY A 75 -10.91 18.07 14.99
N SER A 76 -11.50 17.75 16.14
CA SER A 76 -11.72 18.72 17.22
C SER A 76 -10.40 19.28 17.77
N ASP A 77 -10.48 20.46 18.39
CA ASP A 77 -9.36 21.17 19.02
C ASP A 77 -8.17 21.42 18.08
N ASN A 78 -8.45 21.63 16.79
CA ASN A 78 -7.45 21.86 15.73
C ASN A 78 -6.46 20.70 15.50
N ARG A 79 -6.77 19.49 15.98
CA ARG A 79 -6.01 18.29 15.63
C ARG A 79 -6.34 17.83 14.21
N ARG A 80 -5.42 17.09 13.59
CA ARG A 80 -5.72 16.36 12.36
C ARG A 80 -6.59 15.14 12.68
N LYS A 81 -7.44 14.75 11.74
CA LYS A 81 -8.25 13.52 11.87
C LYS A 81 -7.35 12.28 11.84
N SER A 82 -7.73 11.25 12.59
CA SER A 82 -7.03 9.96 12.63
C SER A 82 -7.29 9.12 11.39
N GLU A 83 -6.28 8.33 11.03
CA GLU A 83 -6.31 7.35 9.94
C GLU A 83 -5.68 6.06 10.49
N PHE A 84 -6.50 5.04 10.76
CA PHE A 84 -6.03 3.80 11.38
C PHE A 84 -5.67 2.76 10.31
N GLU A 85 -4.56 3.00 9.63
CA GLU A 85 -4.09 2.22 8.47
C GLU A 85 -3.21 1.01 8.84
N ALA A 86 -3.09 0.69 10.14
CA ALA A 86 -2.13 -0.28 10.62
C ALA A 86 -2.48 -1.72 10.19
N THR A 87 -1.47 -2.45 9.71
CA THR A 87 -1.53 -3.91 9.62
C THR A 87 -0.66 -4.49 10.73
N PRO A 88 -1.25 -5.19 11.72
CA PRO A 88 -0.48 -5.83 12.77
C PRO A 88 0.49 -6.87 12.21
N ILE A 89 1.61 -7.06 12.90
CA ILE A 89 2.45 -8.25 12.71
C ILE A 89 2.21 -9.24 13.84
N VAL A 90 2.30 -10.52 13.54
CA VAL A 90 2.28 -11.60 14.54
C VAL A 90 3.55 -12.40 14.37
N ALA A 91 4.32 -12.51 15.44
CA ALA A 91 5.54 -13.29 15.49
C ALA A 91 5.78 -13.76 16.93
N ASP A 92 6.28 -14.98 17.07
CA ASP A 92 6.67 -15.56 18.37
C ASP A 92 5.53 -15.46 19.42
N GLY A 93 4.29 -15.69 18.99
CA GLY A 93 3.11 -15.69 19.87
C GLY A 93 2.68 -14.33 20.41
N THR A 94 3.14 -13.23 19.79
CA THR A 94 2.73 -11.86 20.14
C THR A 94 2.31 -11.10 18.89
N MET A 95 1.25 -10.31 19.03
CA MET A 95 0.79 -9.38 18.00
C MET A 95 1.31 -7.99 18.34
N TYR A 96 1.85 -7.28 17.35
CA TYR A 96 2.29 -5.90 17.50
C TYR A 96 1.58 -5.03 16.47
N LEU A 97 1.04 -3.90 16.90
CA LEU A 97 0.43 -2.90 16.03
C LEU A 97 0.87 -1.49 16.40
N THR A 98 0.73 -0.58 15.45
CA THR A 98 0.78 0.86 15.71
C THR A 98 -0.62 1.46 15.76
N THR A 99 -0.75 2.64 16.33
CA THR A 99 -2.01 3.42 16.38
C THR A 99 -1.87 4.71 15.57
N PRO A 100 -2.97 5.43 15.27
CA PRO A 100 -2.91 6.76 14.66
C PRO A 100 -2.02 7.76 15.42
N PHE A 101 -1.88 7.62 16.74
CA PHE A 101 -1.00 8.45 17.56
C PHE A 101 0.43 7.90 17.66
N ASN A 102 0.76 6.94 16.80
CA ASN A 102 2.07 6.32 16.67
C ASN A 102 2.51 5.53 17.93
N ARG A 103 1.56 5.17 18.80
CA ARG A 103 1.82 4.24 19.92
C ARG A 103 2.09 2.84 19.37
N VAL A 104 2.95 2.06 20.03
CA VAL A 104 3.06 0.62 19.79
C VAL A 104 2.28 -0.11 20.86
N VAL A 105 1.46 -1.08 20.45
CA VAL A 105 0.73 -1.96 21.37
C VAL A 105 1.12 -3.39 21.07
N ALA A 106 1.42 -4.16 22.11
CA ALA A 106 1.58 -5.60 22.03
C ALA A 106 0.36 -6.31 22.63
N LEU A 107 -0.23 -7.23 21.88
CA LEU A 107 -1.40 -8.00 22.29
C LEU A 107 -1.10 -9.49 22.35
N ASP A 108 -1.86 -10.20 23.18
CA ASP A 108 -2.08 -11.64 23.04
C ASP A 108 -2.94 -11.90 21.79
N PRO A 109 -2.44 -12.64 20.77
CA PRO A 109 -3.16 -12.80 19.52
C PRO A 109 -4.46 -13.60 19.64
N GLU A 110 -4.61 -14.49 20.62
CA GLU A 110 -5.83 -15.33 20.71
C GLU A 110 -6.96 -14.63 21.48
N THR A 111 -6.63 -13.64 22.31
CA THR A 111 -7.59 -12.96 23.21
C THR A 111 -7.74 -11.46 22.98
N GLY A 112 -6.83 -10.83 22.25
CA GLY A 112 -6.80 -9.37 22.08
C GLY A 112 -6.36 -8.61 23.34
N ARG A 113 -5.92 -9.31 24.40
CA ARG A 113 -5.51 -8.67 25.67
C ARG A 113 -4.17 -7.97 25.50
N GLU A 114 -4.12 -6.71 25.92
CA GLU A 114 -2.87 -5.94 25.96
C GLU A 114 -1.85 -6.57 26.91
N LYS A 115 -0.63 -6.75 26.40
CA LYS A 115 0.56 -7.17 27.16
C LYS A 115 1.34 -5.95 27.64
N TRP A 116 1.59 -5.00 26.73
CA TRP A 116 2.25 -3.72 27.00
C TRP A 116 1.92 -2.72 25.91
N SER A 117 2.11 -1.43 26.20
CA SER A 117 2.10 -0.36 25.19
C SER A 117 3.24 0.63 25.42
N PHE A 118 3.68 1.26 24.33
CA PHE A 118 4.69 2.31 24.29
C PHE A 118 4.12 3.53 23.59
N ASP A 119 4.35 4.72 24.15
CA ASP A 119 3.88 5.98 23.58
C ASP A 119 5.08 6.92 23.29
N PRO A 120 5.36 7.21 22.00
CA PRO A 120 6.46 8.09 21.62
C PRO A 120 6.19 9.57 21.91
N LYS A 121 4.97 9.94 22.34
CA LYS A 121 4.55 11.32 22.63
C LYS A 121 4.75 12.27 21.44
N ILE A 122 4.27 11.88 20.26
CA ILE A 122 4.23 12.80 19.11
C ILE A 122 3.36 14.03 19.45
N ASP A 123 3.64 15.17 18.83
CA ASP A 123 2.76 16.34 18.97
C ASP A 123 1.57 16.20 18.02
N LEU A 124 0.38 16.04 18.60
CA LEU A 124 -0.86 15.84 17.85
C LEU A 124 -1.41 17.11 17.16
N HIS A 125 -0.82 18.29 17.42
CA HIS A 125 -1.21 19.57 16.82
C HIS A 125 -0.21 20.06 15.76
N ALA A 126 0.88 19.32 15.55
CA ALA A 126 1.81 19.65 14.49
C ALA A 126 1.14 19.51 13.11
N PRO A 127 1.52 20.35 12.12
CA PRO A 127 0.80 20.46 10.86
C PRO A 127 1.18 19.36 9.85
N TYR A 128 1.21 18.09 10.29
CA TYR A 128 1.53 16.95 9.42
C TYR A 128 0.65 16.93 8.17
N SER A 129 1.23 16.72 6.99
CA SER A 129 0.51 16.64 5.70
C SER A 129 -0.30 15.34 5.62
N GLU A 130 0.21 14.27 6.23
CA GLU A 130 -0.42 12.96 6.19
C GLU A 130 -1.50 12.74 7.25
N GLY A 131 -1.73 13.73 8.12
CA GLY A 131 -2.72 13.62 9.19
C GLY A 131 -2.16 12.93 10.43
N LEU A 132 -2.97 12.14 11.15
CA LEU A 132 -2.49 11.28 12.25
C LEU A 132 -2.59 9.82 11.81
N VAL A 133 -1.47 9.28 11.34
CA VAL A 133 -1.40 7.98 10.67
C VAL A 133 -0.13 7.23 11.04
N ASN A 134 -0.20 5.89 11.01
CA ASN A 134 0.96 4.99 10.98
C ASN A 134 0.51 3.61 10.47
N ARG A 135 1.30 2.95 9.61
CA ARG A 135 0.92 1.67 8.98
C ARG A 135 1.47 0.42 9.66
N GLY A 136 2.45 0.53 10.55
CA GLY A 136 2.91 -0.62 11.31
C GLY A 136 4.33 -0.52 11.85
N VAL A 137 4.79 -1.65 12.40
CA VAL A 137 6.13 -1.83 12.94
C VAL A 137 6.91 -2.89 12.15
N ALA A 138 8.21 -2.97 12.41
CA ALA A 138 9.05 -4.07 11.95
C ALA A 138 9.66 -4.84 13.12
N LEU A 139 9.81 -6.16 12.97
CA LEU A 139 10.51 -7.01 13.94
C LEU A 139 11.88 -7.39 13.39
N TRP A 140 12.88 -7.33 14.26
CA TRP A 140 14.22 -7.85 13.99
C TRP A 140 14.74 -8.60 15.22
N ALA A 141 15.59 -9.60 14.98
CA ALA A 141 16.21 -10.38 16.04
C ALA A 141 17.74 -10.35 15.92
N ASP A 142 18.40 -10.00 17.01
CA ASP A 142 19.85 -10.04 17.14
C ASP A 142 20.32 -11.49 17.31
N SER A 143 20.93 -12.05 16.26
CA SER A 143 21.55 -13.37 16.29
C SER A 143 22.74 -13.47 17.24
N GLY A 144 23.30 -12.35 17.69
CA GLY A 144 24.40 -12.28 18.65
C GLY A 144 23.98 -12.34 20.12
N LYS A 145 22.67 -12.23 20.42
CA LYS A 145 22.13 -12.31 21.78
C LYS A 145 21.40 -13.63 22.02
N GLY A 146 21.56 -14.18 23.22
CA GLY A 146 20.88 -15.37 23.71
C GLY A 146 19.41 -15.13 24.04
N GLU A 147 18.61 -16.20 24.07
CA GLU A 147 17.19 -16.12 24.46
C GLU A 147 17.03 -15.48 25.84
N GLY A 148 16.03 -14.60 25.98
CA GLY A 148 15.77 -13.86 27.20
C GLY A 148 16.67 -12.64 27.45
N GLU A 149 17.72 -12.41 26.64
CA GLU A 149 18.51 -11.19 26.76
C GLU A 149 17.72 -9.95 26.30
N PRO A 150 17.80 -8.83 27.04
CA PRO A 150 17.13 -7.59 26.67
C PRO A 150 17.54 -7.11 25.27
N CYS A 151 16.56 -6.65 24.52
CA CYS A 151 16.71 -6.12 23.18
C CYS A 151 17.37 -7.10 22.20
N ARG A 152 17.24 -8.41 22.45
CA ARG A 152 17.49 -9.44 21.44
C ARG A 152 16.47 -9.30 20.31
N ARG A 153 15.18 -9.32 20.66
CA ARG A 153 14.10 -9.05 19.70
C ARG A 153 13.71 -7.59 19.83
N ARG A 154 13.69 -6.89 18.71
CA ARG A 154 13.40 -5.46 18.67
C ARG A 154 12.23 -5.16 17.75
N ILE A 155 11.31 -4.35 18.26
CA ILE A 155 10.26 -3.73 17.48
C ILE A 155 10.73 -2.34 17.06
N PHE A 156 10.74 -2.09 15.77
CA PHE A 156 11.08 -0.80 15.19
C PHE A 156 9.82 -0.02 14.82
N LEU A 157 9.77 1.22 15.28
CA LEU A 157 8.70 2.19 15.00
C LEU A 157 9.34 3.42 14.37
N ALA A 158 8.94 3.74 13.13
CA ALA A 158 9.17 5.05 12.54
C ALA A 158 7.94 5.92 12.82
N THR A 159 8.14 7.10 13.41
CA THR A 159 7.07 8.02 13.78
C THR A 159 6.89 9.14 12.78
N ILE A 160 5.68 9.67 12.68
CA ILE A 160 5.30 10.77 11.79
C ILE A 160 6.11 12.04 12.02
N ASP A 161 6.68 12.22 13.21
CA ASP A 161 7.62 13.32 13.52
C ASP A 161 9.10 12.97 13.29
N ALA A 162 9.37 12.01 12.40
CA ALA A 162 10.68 11.62 11.91
C ALA A 162 11.64 11.13 13.02
N ARG A 163 11.16 10.23 13.88
CA ARG A 163 12.01 9.48 14.82
C ARG A 163 11.92 8.00 14.51
N LEU A 164 13.02 7.28 14.70
CA LEU A 164 13.05 5.81 14.63
C LEU A 164 13.39 5.27 16.02
N PHE A 165 12.47 4.49 16.59
CA PHE A 165 12.62 3.84 17.89
C PHE A 165 12.96 2.37 17.74
N ALA A 166 13.75 1.85 18.67
CA ALA A 166 13.96 0.44 18.90
C ALA A 166 13.40 0.06 20.28
N LEU A 167 12.44 -0.86 20.33
CA LEU A 167 11.80 -1.30 21.57
C LEU A 167 12.10 -2.77 21.81
N ASP A 168 12.33 -3.17 23.06
CA ASP A 168 12.36 -4.58 23.43
C ASP A 168 10.99 -5.21 23.14
N ALA A 169 10.97 -6.27 22.34
CA ALA A 169 9.71 -6.88 21.90
C ALA A 169 8.91 -7.55 23.05
N ALA A 170 9.57 -7.94 24.15
CA ALA A 170 8.91 -8.60 25.28
C ALA A 170 8.24 -7.60 26.23
N VAL A 171 8.82 -6.41 26.42
CA VAL A 171 8.38 -5.46 27.47
C VAL A 171 8.07 -4.05 26.97
N GLY A 172 8.38 -3.72 25.70
CA GLY A 172 8.08 -2.42 25.10
C GLY A 172 8.99 -1.27 25.54
N THR A 173 10.03 -1.54 26.33
CA THR A 173 10.97 -0.51 26.77
C THR A 173 11.97 -0.17 25.67
N PRO A 174 12.35 1.11 25.47
CA PRO A 174 13.37 1.48 24.50
C PRO A 174 14.71 0.77 24.74
N CYS A 175 15.32 0.29 23.66
CA CYS A 175 16.62 -0.35 23.66
C CYS A 175 17.73 0.69 23.75
N VAL A 176 18.24 0.92 24.97
CA VAL A 176 19.20 2.00 25.26
C VAL A 176 20.50 1.93 24.44
N ASP A 177 20.82 0.77 23.88
CA ASP A 177 21.96 0.52 22.99
C ASP A 177 21.70 0.96 21.52
N PHE A 178 20.50 1.44 21.20
CA PHE A 178 20.13 1.99 19.91
C PHE A 178 20.08 3.53 19.95
N GLY A 179 20.92 4.18 19.14
CA GLY A 179 20.96 5.64 19.01
C GLY A 179 21.18 6.34 20.36
N THR A 180 20.30 7.27 20.69
CA THR A 180 20.29 7.97 21.98
C THR A 180 19.02 7.63 22.74
N GLY A 181 19.15 6.79 23.77
CA GLY A 181 18.02 6.40 24.63
C GLY A 181 16.98 5.52 23.91
N GLY A 182 17.40 4.74 22.92
CA GLY A 182 16.52 3.85 22.14
C GLY A 182 15.86 4.49 20.93
N GLN A 183 16.34 5.65 20.49
CA GLN A 183 15.84 6.32 19.28
C GLN A 183 16.93 7.05 18.50
N ILE A 184 16.65 7.30 17.22
CA ILE A 184 17.39 8.23 16.37
C ILE A 184 16.45 9.26 15.76
N ASP A 185 17.01 10.43 15.46
CA ASP A 185 16.34 11.54 14.78
C ASP A 185 16.62 11.45 13.27
N LEU A 186 15.56 11.19 12.50
CA LEU A 186 15.62 11.00 11.06
C LEU A 186 15.73 12.33 10.31
N THR A 187 15.59 13.48 10.95
CA THR A 187 15.82 14.78 10.28
C THR A 187 17.31 15.11 10.15
N ARG A 188 18.18 14.43 10.91
CA ARG A 188 19.62 14.68 10.90
C ARG A 188 20.22 14.41 9.52
N GLY A 189 20.96 15.40 9.01
CA GLY A 189 21.61 15.33 7.71
C GLY A 189 20.68 15.58 6.53
N ILE A 190 19.41 15.93 6.77
CA ILE A 190 18.46 16.33 5.73
C ILE A 190 18.47 17.86 5.62
N ALA A 191 18.74 18.36 4.42
CA ALA A 191 18.70 19.79 4.12
C ALA A 191 17.26 20.25 3.81
N ASN A 192 17.06 21.57 3.83
CA ASN A 192 15.82 22.25 3.41
C ASN A 192 14.56 21.86 4.17
N ILE A 193 14.66 21.31 5.39
CA ILE A 193 13.51 21.21 6.29
C ILE A 193 13.29 22.61 6.91
N THR A 194 12.16 23.24 6.58
CA THR A 194 11.85 24.62 6.96
C THR A 194 10.77 24.70 8.05
N ARG A 195 9.94 23.65 8.18
CA ARG A 195 8.91 23.55 9.21
C ARG A 195 8.77 22.13 9.75
N ARG A 196 8.14 22.02 10.92
CA ARG A 196 7.76 20.72 11.50
C ARG A 196 6.64 20.08 10.67
N GLY A 197 6.67 18.76 10.52
CA GLY A 197 5.70 18.02 9.70
C GLY A 197 5.90 18.23 8.20
N GLU A 198 7.16 18.44 7.79
CA GLU A 198 7.54 18.53 6.39
C GLU A 198 8.31 17.29 5.92
N TYR A 199 9.04 16.66 6.85
CA TYR A 199 9.67 15.36 6.69
C TYR A 199 9.05 14.43 7.72
N GLU A 200 8.41 13.37 7.26
CA GLU A 200 7.57 12.49 8.07
C GLU A 200 7.88 11.01 7.78
N GLU A 201 7.41 10.11 8.64
CA GLU A 201 7.39 8.66 8.39
C GLU A 201 6.01 8.10 8.70
N THR A 202 5.40 7.43 7.72
CA THR A 202 4.04 6.89 7.85
C THR A 202 4.00 5.37 7.79
N SER A 203 5.02 4.71 7.23
CA SER A 203 5.05 3.26 6.99
C SER A 203 6.00 2.51 7.90
N ALA A 204 5.78 1.19 8.01
CA ALA A 204 6.68 0.30 8.72
C ALA A 204 8.07 0.28 8.07
N PRO A 205 9.16 0.29 8.85
CA PRO A 205 10.50 0.08 8.31
C PRO A 205 10.64 -1.27 7.61
N ALA A 206 11.55 -1.37 6.63
CA ALA A 206 11.94 -2.65 6.04
C ALA A 206 13.18 -3.22 6.74
N ILE A 207 13.28 -4.55 6.82
CA ILE A 207 14.42 -5.23 7.44
C ILE A 207 15.19 -6.01 6.37
N ALA A 208 16.50 -5.78 6.28
CA ALA A 208 17.40 -6.49 5.38
C ALA A 208 18.65 -6.95 6.13
N GLY A 209 18.63 -8.19 6.64
CA GLY A 209 19.68 -8.70 7.52
C GLY A 209 19.74 -7.90 8.82
N ASP A 210 20.88 -7.23 9.06
CA ASP A 210 21.10 -6.39 10.25
C ASP A 210 20.82 -4.89 10.00
N LEU A 211 20.05 -4.59 8.96
CA LEU A 211 19.72 -3.22 8.57
C LEU A 211 18.23 -2.95 8.70
N ILE A 212 17.92 -1.76 9.22
CA ILE A 212 16.60 -1.14 9.19
C ILE A 212 16.61 -0.11 8.08
N ILE A 213 15.69 -0.21 7.14
CA ILE A 213 15.58 0.68 5.99
C ILE A 213 14.29 1.49 6.13
N VAL A 214 14.41 2.81 6.01
CA VAL A 214 13.30 3.76 6.06
C VAL A 214 13.32 4.65 4.81
N GLY A 215 12.14 5.06 4.39
CA GLY A 215 11.95 6.02 3.30
C GLY A 215 11.72 7.42 3.86
N SER A 216 10.60 8.02 3.46
CA SER A 216 10.00 9.21 4.08
C SER A 216 8.67 9.57 3.41
N SER A 217 7.88 10.40 4.07
CA SER A 217 6.84 11.23 3.47
C SER A 217 7.27 12.70 3.49
N ILE A 218 7.03 13.42 2.40
CA ILE A 218 7.41 14.82 2.23
C ILE A 218 6.17 15.58 1.76
N ALA A 219 5.97 16.79 2.27
CA ALA A 219 4.94 17.72 1.78
C ALA A 219 5.34 18.29 0.40
N ASP A 220 5.33 17.42 -0.60
CA ASP A 220 5.85 17.56 -1.95
C ASP A 220 5.06 18.55 -2.82
N ASN A 221 3.80 18.83 -2.49
CA ASN A 221 3.00 19.86 -3.14
C ASN A 221 3.24 21.31 -2.64
N ASP A 222 4.19 21.55 -1.72
CA ASP A 222 4.35 22.87 -1.08
C ASP A 222 5.22 23.83 -1.91
N ARG A 223 6.42 23.41 -2.35
CA ARG A 223 7.39 24.32 -2.99
C ARG A 223 8.47 23.62 -3.79
N VAL A 224 9.14 24.38 -4.67
CA VAL A 224 10.21 23.86 -5.55
C VAL A 224 11.42 23.30 -4.82
N ASP A 225 11.84 23.81 -3.66
CA ASP A 225 13.05 23.38 -2.95
C ASP A 225 12.74 22.58 -1.68
N SER A 226 11.80 21.65 -1.79
CA SER A 226 11.46 20.69 -0.72
C SER A 226 12.66 19.81 -0.33
N PRO A 227 12.67 19.22 0.88
CA PRO A 227 13.64 18.22 1.30
C PRO A 227 13.73 17.06 0.30
N SER A 228 14.88 16.40 0.26
CA SER A 228 15.05 15.19 -0.54
C SER A 228 14.47 13.96 0.16
N GLY A 229 13.82 13.08 -0.60
CA GLY A 229 13.22 11.82 -0.15
C GLY A 229 14.21 10.69 0.09
N PHE A 230 15.28 10.94 0.85
CA PHE A 230 16.35 9.97 1.07
C PHE A 230 15.82 8.62 1.61
N VAL A 231 16.20 7.53 0.95
CA VAL A 231 16.07 6.17 1.51
C VAL A 231 17.33 5.87 2.30
N ARG A 232 17.18 5.40 3.53
CA ARG A 232 18.31 5.27 4.47
C ARG A 232 18.30 3.94 5.19
N ALA A 233 19.49 3.37 5.35
CA ALA A 233 19.69 2.19 6.18
C ALA A 233 20.48 2.50 7.44
N PHE A 234 19.98 1.98 8.55
CA PHE A 234 20.60 2.06 9.85
C PHE A 234 20.92 0.67 10.37
N ASP A 235 22.03 0.55 11.10
CA ASP A 235 22.39 -0.67 11.80
C ASP A 235 21.33 -1.01 12.86
N ALA A 236 20.76 -2.22 12.82
CA ALA A 236 19.65 -2.59 13.68
C ALA A 236 20.00 -2.65 15.17
N ARG A 237 21.30 -2.83 15.51
CA ARG A 237 21.77 -2.86 16.90
C ARG A 237 21.99 -1.47 17.44
N THR A 238 22.63 -0.62 16.65
CA THR A 238 23.22 0.63 17.15
C THR A 238 22.48 1.89 16.68
N GLY A 239 21.68 1.81 15.62
CA GLY A 239 21.05 2.97 14.98
C GLY A 239 22.03 3.83 14.17
N ASN A 240 23.26 3.36 13.96
CA ASN A 240 24.23 4.07 13.15
C ASN A 240 23.84 4.03 11.67
N LEU A 241 23.89 5.18 11.00
CA LEU A 241 23.68 5.26 9.56
C LEU A 241 24.73 4.43 8.82
N ARG A 242 24.29 3.57 7.90
CA ARG A 242 25.16 2.69 7.10
C ARG A 242 25.27 3.16 5.67
N TRP A 243 24.16 3.60 5.10
CA TRP A 243 24.10 4.26 3.80
C TRP A 243 22.82 5.10 3.69
N ASN A 244 22.85 6.08 2.79
CA ASN A 244 21.70 6.82 2.33
C ASN A 244 21.74 6.88 0.79
N TRP A 245 20.56 6.89 0.17
CA TRP A 245 20.41 7.00 -1.27
C TRP A 245 19.43 8.13 -1.57
N ASN A 246 19.83 9.03 -2.48
CA ASN A 246 19.03 10.15 -2.89
C ASN A 246 18.26 9.79 -4.18
N PRO A 247 16.91 9.78 -4.18
CA PRO A 247 16.13 9.56 -5.39
C PRO A 247 16.27 10.69 -6.42
N ILE A 248 16.55 11.91 -5.98
CA ILE A 248 16.61 13.12 -6.80
C ILE A 248 18.06 13.64 -6.80
N PRO A 249 18.85 13.38 -7.85
CA PRO A 249 20.25 13.79 -7.86
C PRO A 249 20.38 15.31 -7.79
N GLU A 250 21.43 15.80 -7.11
CA GLU A 250 21.67 17.24 -6.91
C GLU A 250 21.77 18.03 -8.23
N SER A 251 22.09 17.36 -9.34
CA SER A 251 22.22 17.97 -10.67
C SER A 251 20.93 18.55 -11.23
N ILE A 252 19.75 18.17 -10.71
CA ILE A 252 18.45 18.71 -11.13
C ILE A 252 17.81 19.66 -10.11
N ALA A 253 18.57 20.08 -9.10
CA ALA A 253 18.12 21.09 -8.14
C ALA A 253 17.83 22.45 -8.82
N PRO A 254 16.91 23.29 -8.28
CA PRO A 254 16.18 23.09 -7.04
C PRO A 254 14.93 22.21 -7.23
N THR A 255 14.95 21.04 -6.60
CA THR A 255 13.84 20.08 -6.48
C THR A 255 14.17 19.10 -5.35
N GLY A 256 13.17 18.35 -4.89
CA GLY A 256 13.24 17.41 -3.79
C GLY A 256 12.14 16.36 -3.93
N ALA A 257 11.68 15.80 -2.81
CA ALA A 257 10.78 14.66 -2.76
C ALA A 257 11.36 13.43 -3.47
N GLY A 258 10.62 12.77 -4.35
CA GLY A 258 10.98 11.44 -4.87
C GLY A 258 11.00 10.37 -3.77
N ASN A 259 10.35 10.65 -2.65
CA ASN A 259 10.42 9.86 -1.42
C ASN A 259 9.75 8.49 -1.57
N ALA A 260 9.88 7.66 -0.55
CA ALA A 260 9.20 6.37 -0.46
C ALA A 260 8.35 6.36 0.82
N TRP A 261 7.14 6.89 0.72
CA TRP A 261 6.22 6.97 1.87
C TRP A 261 5.46 5.66 2.08
N SER A 262 5.41 4.80 1.07
CA SER A 262 4.85 3.45 1.13
C SER A 262 5.86 2.40 1.62
N THR A 263 5.40 1.18 1.85
CA THR A 263 6.22 0.07 2.36
C THR A 263 7.25 -0.38 1.31
N ILE A 264 8.50 -0.52 1.74
CA ILE A 264 9.63 -1.05 0.94
C ILE A 264 9.65 -2.58 1.02
N SER A 265 10.00 -3.24 -0.09
CA SER A 265 10.14 -4.71 -0.15
C SER A 265 11.60 -5.14 -0.21
N VAL A 266 11.90 -6.33 0.31
CA VAL A 266 13.26 -6.86 0.42
C VAL A 266 13.31 -8.31 -0.09
N ASP A 267 14.21 -8.58 -1.04
CA ASP A 267 14.65 -9.95 -1.32
C ASP A 267 15.87 -10.24 -0.42
N ILE A 268 15.60 -10.84 0.74
CA ILE A 268 16.63 -11.17 1.73
C ILE A 268 17.69 -12.11 1.13
N GLY A 269 17.26 -13.07 0.29
CA GLY A 269 18.16 -14.07 -0.30
C GLY A 269 19.17 -13.47 -1.27
N ARG A 270 18.78 -12.41 -2.00
CA ARG A 270 19.66 -11.68 -2.92
C ARG A 270 20.30 -10.43 -2.32
N GLY A 271 19.86 -10.00 -1.14
CA GLY A 271 20.30 -8.73 -0.55
C GLY A 271 19.89 -7.52 -1.39
N LEU A 272 18.66 -7.53 -1.91
CA LEU A 272 18.10 -6.45 -2.73
C LEU A 272 16.93 -5.75 -2.02
N VAL A 273 16.85 -4.44 -2.18
CA VAL A 273 15.82 -3.56 -1.62
C VAL A 273 15.06 -2.90 -2.76
N PHE A 274 13.75 -3.05 -2.78
CA PHE A 274 12.86 -2.54 -3.83
C PHE A 274 12.10 -1.33 -3.29
N VAL A 275 12.47 -0.16 -3.80
CA VAL A 275 11.99 1.15 -3.35
C VAL A 275 10.92 1.66 -4.32
N PRO A 276 9.68 1.87 -3.85
CA PRO A 276 8.62 2.52 -4.62
C PRO A 276 8.71 4.05 -4.42
N THR A 277 9.40 4.73 -5.35
CA THR A 277 9.61 6.19 -5.29
C THR A 277 8.42 6.97 -5.84
N THR A 278 8.22 8.17 -5.32
CA THR A 278 7.05 9.02 -5.58
C THR A 278 7.39 10.22 -6.44
N SER A 279 6.42 11.11 -6.61
CA SER A 279 6.56 12.30 -7.43
C SER A 279 7.64 13.28 -6.90
N PRO A 280 8.26 14.07 -7.80
CA PRO A 280 9.21 15.11 -7.43
C PRO A 280 8.51 16.44 -7.17
N SER A 281 8.98 17.14 -6.15
CA SER A 281 8.36 18.40 -5.74
C SER A 281 8.68 19.55 -6.71
N PRO A 282 7.71 20.40 -7.08
CA PRO A 282 6.30 20.34 -6.76
C PRO A 282 5.49 19.48 -7.76
N ASP A 283 4.52 18.69 -7.31
CA ASP A 283 4.02 17.57 -8.12
C ASP A 283 3.01 17.93 -9.21
N TYR A 284 2.59 19.20 -9.31
CA TYR A 284 1.68 19.68 -10.37
C TYR A 284 2.29 20.74 -11.30
N HIS A 285 3.58 21.07 -11.13
CA HIS A 285 4.31 21.97 -12.03
C HIS A 285 5.83 21.76 -11.92
N GLY A 286 6.47 21.40 -13.02
CA GLY A 286 7.86 21.02 -13.17
C GLY A 286 8.80 22.09 -13.74
N PHE A 287 8.42 23.37 -13.79
CA PHE A 287 9.22 24.47 -14.39
C PHE A 287 10.70 24.54 -13.98
N LYS A 288 11.04 24.16 -12.74
CA LYS A 288 12.44 24.16 -12.24
C LYS A 288 13.14 22.80 -12.32
N ARG A 289 12.46 21.78 -12.82
CA ARG A 289 12.93 20.40 -12.92
C ARG A 289 12.64 19.82 -14.32
N PRO A 290 13.21 20.37 -15.40
CA PRO A 290 12.99 19.82 -16.74
C PRO A 290 13.51 18.38 -16.88
N GLY A 291 12.91 17.62 -17.80
CA GLY A 291 13.27 16.23 -18.10
C GLY A 291 12.61 15.21 -17.17
N ASP A 292 12.97 13.93 -17.34
CA ASP A 292 12.29 12.78 -16.71
C ASP A 292 12.23 12.80 -15.17
N ASN A 293 13.07 13.59 -14.50
CA ASN A 293 13.21 13.64 -13.05
C ASN A 293 13.60 12.31 -12.40
N LYS A 294 14.38 11.49 -13.11
CA LYS A 294 14.87 10.22 -12.56
C LYS A 294 15.68 10.47 -11.28
N TRP A 295 15.41 9.73 -10.20
CA TRP A 295 14.63 8.50 -10.10
C TRP A 295 13.29 8.62 -9.36
N ALA A 296 12.54 9.71 -9.55
CA ALA A 296 11.14 9.80 -9.13
C ALA A 296 10.23 8.79 -9.86
N ASP A 297 9.06 8.50 -9.29
CA ASP A 297 7.99 7.67 -9.89
C ASP A 297 8.46 6.33 -10.46
N SER A 298 9.36 5.69 -9.73
CA SER A 298 10.11 4.52 -10.17
C SER A 298 10.02 3.38 -9.17
N ILE A 299 10.24 2.16 -9.67
CA ILE A 299 10.81 1.09 -8.87
C ILE A 299 12.32 1.16 -9.00
N VAL A 300 12.99 1.45 -7.89
CA VAL A 300 14.45 1.44 -7.81
C VAL A 300 14.89 0.26 -6.95
N VAL A 301 15.89 -0.47 -7.44
CA VAL A 301 16.49 -1.58 -6.70
C VAL A 301 17.87 -1.19 -6.21
N LEU A 302 18.06 -1.26 -4.89
CA LEU A 302 19.32 -0.97 -4.22
C LEU A 302 19.93 -2.26 -3.67
N SER A 303 21.26 -2.30 -3.61
CA SER A 303 21.95 -3.28 -2.78
C SER A 303 21.61 -3.01 -1.31
N ALA A 304 21.09 -4.01 -0.60
CA ALA A 304 20.82 -3.88 0.83
C ALA A 304 22.09 -3.52 1.62
N LYS A 305 23.25 -4.03 1.19
CA LYS A 305 24.52 -3.86 1.90
C LYS A 305 25.10 -2.45 1.75
N THR A 306 25.07 -1.90 0.54
CA THR A 306 25.80 -0.67 0.21
C THR A 306 24.91 0.52 -0.09
N GLY A 307 23.62 0.31 -0.36
CA GLY A 307 22.71 1.35 -0.85
C GLY A 307 22.95 1.74 -2.31
N GLU A 308 23.91 1.09 -2.99
CA GLU A 308 24.20 1.36 -4.39
C GLU A 308 23.04 0.87 -5.27
N MET A 309 22.67 1.70 -6.24
CA MET A 309 21.64 1.35 -7.21
C MET A 309 22.09 0.21 -8.12
N VAL A 310 21.28 -0.83 -8.20
CA VAL A 310 21.49 -1.99 -9.07
C VAL A 310 20.80 -1.76 -10.41
N TRP A 311 19.52 -1.39 -10.39
CA TRP A 311 18.74 -1.00 -11.56
C TRP A 311 17.53 -0.16 -11.12
N GLY A 312 16.88 0.51 -12.08
CA GLY A 312 15.61 1.22 -11.85
C GLY A 312 14.75 1.20 -13.10
N PHE A 313 13.43 1.24 -12.90
CA PHE A 313 12.44 1.38 -13.96
C PHE A 313 11.47 2.49 -13.56
N GLN A 314 11.36 3.52 -14.40
CA GLN A 314 10.48 4.66 -14.16
C GLN A 314 9.11 4.40 -14.79
N LEU A 315 8.05 4.60 -14.01
CA LEU A 315 6.65 4.32 -14.37
C LEU A 315 5.93 5.57 -14.86
N VAL A 316 6.38 6.76 -14.44
CA VAL A 316 5.89 8.06 -14.92
C VAL A 316 7.10 8.97 -15.18
N HIS A 317 7.22 9.48 -16.40
CA HIS A 317 8.22 10.47 -16.77
C HIS A 317 7.72 11.87 -16.41
N HIS A 318 8.54 12.67 -15.74
CA HIS A 318 8.23 14.07 -15.44
C HIS A 318 6.82 14.25 -14.85
N ASP A 319 6.58 13.69 -13.66
CA ASP A 319 5.24 13.68 -13.07
C ASP A 319 4.71 15.11 -12.82
N LEU A 320 3.43 15.31 -13.15
CA LEU A 320 2.65 16.54 -13.02
C LEU A 320 1.24 16.26 -12.41
N TRP A 321 1.02 15.06 -11.88
CA TRP A 321 -0.29 14.52 -11.56
C TRP A 321 -0.42 13.95 -10.15
N ASP A 322 0.69 13.84 -9.40
CA ASP A 322 0.76 13.07 -8.15
C ASP A 322 0.41 11.58 -8.43
N TYR A 323 1.08 11.01 -9.44
CA TYR A 323 0.97 9.61 -9.83
C TYR A 323 2.11 8.77 -9.25
N ASP A 324 2.35 8.94 -7.95
CA ASP A 324 3.29 8.13 -7.18
C ASP A 324 3.22 6.64 -7.51
N THR A 325 4.38 6.00 -7.46
CA THR A 325 4.45 4.55 -7.26
C THR A 325 4.19 4.28 -5.78
N ALA A 326 2.93 4.37 -5.36
CA ALA A 326 2.54 4.29 -3.96
C ALA A 326 2.29 2.85 -3.46
N ALA A 327 2.21 1.84 -4.33
CA ALA A 327 2.00 0.47 -3.91
C ALA A 327 3.32 -0.19 -3.43
N GLN A 328 3.27 -0.94 -2.32
CA GLN A 328 4.39 -1.81 -1.96
C GLN A 328 4.71 -2.74 -3.15
N PRO A 329 5.98 -2.83 -3.61
CA PRO A 329 6.36 -3.73 -4.68
C PRO A 329 6.19 -5.18 -4.24
N VAL A 330 5.50 -6.01 -5.02
CA VAL A 330 5.22 -7.41 -4.64
C VAL A 330 6.23 -8.33 -5.31
N LEU A 331 7.07 -8.98 -4.52
CA LEU A 331 8.05 -9.94 -5.02
C LEU A 331 7.41 -11.31 -5.18
N ALA A 332 7.51 -11.88 -6.37
CA ALA A 332 6.89 -13.16 -6.70
C ALA A 332 7.78 -13.98 -7.64
N THR A 333 7.38 -15.23 -7.87
CA THR A 333 7.94 -16.07 -8.92
C THR A 333 6.81 -16.47 -9.87
N LEU A 334 6.93 -16.06 -11.13
CA LEU A 334 5.99 -16.43 -12.17
C LEU A 334 6.38 -17.75 -12.82
N ARG A 335 5.41 -18.60 -13.11
CA ARG A 335 5.59 -19.83 -13.88
C ARG A 335 4.97 -19.65 -15.26
N ARG A 336 5.81 -19.44 -16.28
CA ARG A 336 5.38 -19.22 -17.66
C ARG A 336 6.13 -20.15 -18.60
N ASN A 337 5.40 -20.91 -19.42
CA ASN A 337 5.98 -21.83 -20.41
C ASN A 337 7.03 -22.79 -19.83
N GLY A 338 6.82 -23.26 -18.59
CA GLY A 338 7.75 -24.15 -17.87
C GLY A 338 8.99 -23.46 -17.29
N VAL A 339 9.10 -22.13 -17.39
CA VAL A 339 10.19 -21.33 -16.82
C VAL A 339 9.68 -20.60 -15.57
N GLU A 340 10.48 -20.65 -14.51
CA GLU A 340 10.29 -19.81 -13.33
C GLU A 340 11.01 -18.46 -13.53
N ILE A 341 10.26 -17.37 -13.45
CA ILE A 341 10.75 -16.02 -13.67
C ILE A 341 10.59 -15.26 -12.35
N PRO A 342 11.69 -14.82 -11.71
CA PRO A 342 11.60 -14.01 -10.50
C PRO A 342 11.15 -12.59 -10.87
N VAL A 343 10.03 -12.12 -10.31
CA VAL A 343 9.44 -10.84 -10.69
C VAL A 343 9.22 -9.91 -9.50
N VAL A 344 9.17 -8.62 -9.82
CA VAL A 344 8.54 -7.60 -9.00
C VAL A 344 7.31 -7.08 -9.73
N ILE A 345 6.17 -7.07 -9.04
CA ILE A 345 4.90 -6.56 -9.52
C ILE A 345 4.72 -5.16 -8.89
N ALA A 346 4.60 -4.15 -9.74
CA ALA A 346 4.56 -2.74 -9.35
C ALA A 346 3.27 -2.09 -9.84
N GLY A 347 2.40 -1.72 -8.89
CA GLY A 347 1.20 -0.95 -9.14
C GLY A 347 1.47 0.55 -9.01
N ASN A 348 0.82 1.34 -9.86
CA ASN A 348 0.93 2.80 -9.87
C ASN A 348 -0.45 3.46 -9.87
N LYS A 349 -0.53 4.73 -9.44
CA LYS A 349 -1.78 5.50 -9.37
C LYS A 349 -2.47 5.72 -10.73
N THR A 350 -1.74 5.60 -11.84
CA THR A 350 -2.34 5.55 -13.19
C THR A 350 -3.27 4.35 -13.41
N GLY A 351 -3.16 3.32 -12.56
CA GLY A 351 -3.85 2.03 -12.69
C GLY A 351 -3.19 1.06 -13.66
N ASN A 352 -1.99 1.39 -14.16
CA ASN A 352 -1.13 0.45 -14.86
C ASN A 352 -0.43 -0.48 -13.87
N LEU A 353 -0.29 -1.76 -14.24
CA LEU A 353 0.46 -2.77 -13.48
C LEU A 353 1.69 -3.20 -14.28
N PHE A 354 2.87 -2.90 -13.75
CA PHE A 354 4.13 -3.29 -14.37
C PHE A 354 4.64 -4.58 -13.72
N VAL A 355 5.01 -5.55 -14.55
CA VAL A 355 5.63 -6.79 -14.08
C VAL A 355 7.01 -6.87 -14.68
N LEU A 356 8.02 -6.72 -13.82
CA LEU A 356 9.42 -6.63 -14.20
C LEU A 356 10.17 -7.84 -13.67
N ASP A 357 11.14 -8.33 -14.44
CA ASP A 357 12.14 -9.25 -13.92
C ASP A 357 12.89 -8.57 -12.77
N ARG A 358 12.86 -9.18 -11.57
CA ARG A 358 13.36 -8.50 -10.36
C ARG A 358 14.88 -8.37 -10.30
N GLU A 359 15.61 -9.09 -11.15
CA GLU A 359 17.07 -9.04 -11.19
C GLU A 359 17.56 -7.98 -12.20
N THR A 360 16.80 -7.73 -13.25
CA THR A 360 17.23 -6.90 -14.39
C THR A 360 16.36 -5.68 -14.66
N GLY A 361 15.15 -5.59 -14.10
CA GLY A 361 14.18 -4.53 -14.36
C GLY A 361 13.50 -4.66 -15.74
N LYS A 362 13.76 -5.72 -16.52
CA LYS A 362 13.18 -5.89 -17.84
C LYS A 362 11.69 -6.24 -17.75
N PRO A 363 10.80 -5.60 -18.53
CA PRO A 363 9.38 -5.96 -18.54
C PRO A 363 9.13 -7.38 -19.02
N VAL A 364 8.41 -8.17 -18.23
CA VAL A 364 8.06 -9.57 -18.53
C VAL A 364 6.99 -9.67 -19.62
N PHE A 365 6.12 -8.67 -19.69
CA PHE A 365 5.04 -8.57 -20.69
C PHE A 365 5.30 -7.53 -21.77
N GLY A 366 6.42 -6.81 -21.70
CA GLY A 366 6.72 -5.68 -22.56
C GLY A 366 6.07 -4.37 -22.09
N VAL A 367 6.73 -3.27 -22.42
CA VAL A 367 6.28 -1.88 -22.21
C VAL A 367 6.57 -1.13 -23.50
N GLU A 368 5.67 -0.21 -23.88
CA GLU A 368 5.86 0.70 -25.00
C GLU A 368 5.75 2.15 -24.56
N GLU A 369 6.54 3.03 -25.20
CA GLU A 369 6.42 4.47 -25.05
C GLU A 369 5.29 4.98 -25.95
N ARG A 370 4.29 5.66 -25.37
CA ARG A 370 3.20 6.29 -26.13
C ARG A 370 3.27 7.80 -26.03
N PRO A 371 3.02 8.55 -27.13
CA PRO A 371 2.90 9.99 -27.08
C PRO A 371 1.78 10.45 -26.12
N VAL A 372 2.06 11.50 -25.36
CA VAL A 372 1.09 12.11 -24.44
C VAL A 372 0.94 13.61 -24.71
N PRO A 373 -0.13 14.26 -24.21
CA PRO A 373 -0.36 15.68 -24.46
C PRO A 373 0.74 16.57 -23.90
N LYS A 374 0.98 17.70 -24.58
CA LYS A 374 1.90 18.74 -24.10
C LYS A 374 1.24 19.61 -23.02
N SER A 375 2.08 20.25 -22.20
CA SER A 375 1.61 21.31 -21.31
C SER A 375 1.42 22.63 -22.07
N ASP A 376 0.43 23.41 -21.63
CA ASP A 376 0.19 24.80 -22.03
C ASP A 376 0.55 25.79 -20.91
N ALA A 377 0.99 25.28 -19.75
CA ALA A 377 1.39 26.09 -18.62
C ALA A 377 2.72 26.80 -18.89
N GLU A 378 2.86 28.04 -18.40
CA GLU A 378 4.05 28.85 -18.63
C GLU A 378 5.31 28.16 -18.07
N GLY A 379 6.31 27.99 -18.95
CA GLY A 379 7.60 27.41 -18.62
C GLY A 379 7.58 25.90 -18.35
N GLU A 380 6.44 25.23 -18.55
CA GLU A 380 6.33 23.79 -18.37
C GLU A 380 6.73 23.01 -19.63
N GLU A 381 7.54 21.96 -19.46
CA GLU A 381 7.93 21.03 -20.52
C GLU A 381 7.60 19.60 -20.10
N ALA A 382 6.32 19.23 -20.28
CA ALA A 382 5.86 17.86 -20.05
C ALA A 382 6.60 16.84 -20.95
N SER A 383 6.78 15.62 -20.44
CA SER A 383 7.40 14.53 -21.19
C SER A 383 6.67 14.26 -22.52
N PRO A 384 7.37 14.04 -23.65
CA PRO A 384 6.73 13.74 -24.92
C PRO A 384 6.06 12.36 -24.97
N THR A 385 6.54 11.41 -24.17
CA THR A 385 6.00 10.04 -24.09
C THR A 385 5.89 9.57 -22.64
N GLN A 386 5.11 8.50 -22.45
CA GLN A 386 4.99 7.79 -21.18
C GLN A 386 5.04 6.27 -21.41
N PRO A 387 5.53 5.48 -20.43
CA PRO A 387 5.58 4.04 -20.53
C PRO A 387 4.21 3.42 -20.25
N PHE A 388 3.77 2.52 -21.12
CA PHE A 388 2.54 1.74 -20.93
C PHE A 388 2.84 0.24 -21.00
N PRO A 389 2.40 -0.57 -20.02
CA PRO A 389 2.53 -2.02 -20.10
C PRO A 389 1.66 -2.56 -21.24
N LEU A 390 2.18 -3.56 -21.96
CA LEU A 390 1.41 -4.27 -22.99
C LEU A 390 0.44 -5.30 -22.37
N ALA A 391 0.82 -5.87 -21.22
CA ALA A 391 -0.04 -6.71 -20.40
C ALA A 391 0.38 -6.67 -18.91
N PRO A 392 -0.58 -6.82 -17.96
CA PRO A 392 -2.01 -6.75 -18.21
C PRO A 392 -2.46 -5.38 -18.73
N PRO A 393 -3.66 -5.28 -19.33
CA PRO A 393 -4.21 -3.97 -19.68
C PRO A 393 -4.36 -3.11 -18.41
N PRO A 394 -4.47 -1.77 -18.55
CA PRO A 394 -4.74 -0.89 -17.41
C PRO A 394 -5.95 -1.38 -16.61
N LEU A 395 -5.83 -1.38 -15.29
CA LEU A 395 -6.87 -1.91 -14.38
C LEU A 395 -8.01 -0.91 -14.13
N VAL A 396 -7.85 0.32 -14.60
CA VAL A 396 -8.85 1.38 -14.58
C VAL A 396 -8.91 2.07 -15.95
N PRO A 397 -10.06 2.66 -16.33
CA PRO A 397 -10.17 3.48 -17.53
C PRO A 397 -9.09 4.57 -17.59
N GLN A 398 -8.51 4.80 -18.77
CA GLN A 398 -7.41 5.75 -18.99
C GLN A 398 -7.85 7.06 -19.67
N ARG A 399 -9.15 7.23 -19.88
CA ARG A 399 -9.75 8.39 -20.54
C ARG A 399 -11.16 8.61 -19.99
N LEU A 400 -11.52 9.87 -19.84
CA LEU A 400 -12.86 10.31 -19.49
C LEU A 400 -13.18 11.58 -20.29
N THR A 401 -14.31 11.63 -20.97
CA THR A 401 -14.74 12.81 -21.74
C THR A 401 -16.11 13.28 -21.26
N ALA A 402 -16.54 14.47 -21.70
CA ALA A 402 -17.88 14.96 -21.33
C ALA A 402 -19.01 14.03 -21.80
N GLU A 403 -18.80 13.20 -22.82
CA GLU A 403 -19.76 12.18 -23.26
C GLU A 403 -19.97 11.07 -22.20
N ASP A 404 -18.98 10.85 -21.35
CA ASP A 404 -19.01 9.90 -20.25
C ASP A 404 -19.65 10.49 -18.98
N ALA A 405 -20.10 11.75 -19.02
CA ALA A 405 -20.69 12.41 -17.85
C ALA A 405 -21.79 11.55 -17.23
N TRP A 406 -21.76 11.46 -15.90
CA TRP A 406 -22.65 10.64 -15.11
C TRP A 406 -23.29 11.44 -13.99
N GLY A 407 -24.52 11.04 -13.66
CA GLY A 407 -25.30 11.57 -12.56
C GLY A 407 -26.54 10.71 -12.34
N PRO A 408 -27.11 10.67 -11.12
CA PRO A 408 -28.30 9.86 -10.84
C PRO A 408 -29.55 10.37 -11.57
N THR A 409 -29.61 11.66 -11.94
CA THR A 409 -30.67 12.24 -12.77
C THR A 409 -30.15 12.81 -14.10
N PRO A 410 -31.03 13.06 -15.09
CA PRO A 410 -30.65 13.78 -16.31
C PRO A 410 -30.03 15.16 -16.03
N GLU A 411 -30.53 15.89 -15.03
CA GLU A 411 -30.02 17.20 -14.64
C GLU A 411 -28.61 17.10 -14.04
N ASP A 412 -28.36 16.12 -13.17
CA ASP A 412 -27.01 15.85 -12.65
C ASP A 412 -26.03 15.53 -13.78
N ARG A 413 -26.45 14.66 -14.72
CA ARG A 413 -25.63 14.27 -15.87
C ARG A 413 -25.28 15.47 -16.73
N GLU A 414 -26.26 16.31 -17.02
CA GLU A 414 -26.09 17.50 -17.84
C GLU A 414 -25.21 18.55 -17.16
N ALA A 415 -25.35 18.72 -15.85
CA ALA A 415 -24.48 19.58 -15.06
C ALA A 415 -23.03 19.06 -15.06
N CYS A 416 -22.83 17.76 -14.92
CA CYS A 416 -21.51 17.13 -15.05
C CYS A 416 -20.91 17.34 -16.45
N ARG A 417 -21.68 17.07 -17.51
CA ARG A 417 -21.27 17.28 -18.90
C ARG A 417 -20.79 18.73 -19.13
N THR A 418 -21.60 19.70 -18.69
CA THR A 418 -21.30 21.13 -18.81
C THR A 418 -20.03 21.53 -18.05
N GLN A 419 -19.75 20.91 -16.89
CA GLN A 419 -18.50 21.14 -16.17
C GLN A 419 -17.31 20.53 -16.92
N MET A 420 -17.44 19.27 -17.35
CA MET A 420 -16.39 18.52 -18.05
C MET A 420 -15.99 19.18 -19.38
N GLU A 421 -16.93 19.77 -20.12
CA GLU A 421 -16.66 20.48 -21.39
C GLU A 421 -15.75 21.70 -21.24
N LYS A 422 -15.63 22.24 -20.03
CA LYS A 422 -14.76 23.40 -19.75
C LYS A 422 -13.33 22.99 -19.42
N LEU A 423 -13.10 21.72 -19.12
CA LEU A 423 -11.81 21.20 -18.66
C LEU A 423 -11.08 20.49 -19.80
N ARG A 424 -9.75 20.48 -19.75
CA ARG A 424 -8.94 19.62 -20.63
C ARG A 424 -9.08 18.17 -20.20
N SER A 425 -9.21 17.26 -21.17
CA SER A 425 -9.25 15.82 -20.92
C SER A 425 -8.83 15.01 -22.14
N GLU A 426 -7.53 14.96 -22.36
CA GLU A 426 -6.88 14.33 -23.51
C GLU A 426 -6.37 12.91 -23.19
N GLY A 427 -6.53 12.44 -21.95
CA GLY A 427 -6.11 11.13 -21.45
C GLY A 427 -5.53 11.20 -20.02
N VAL A 428 -5.12 10.05 -19.48
CA VAL A 428 -4.57 9.91 -18.11
C VAL A 428 -3.41 10.89 -17.81
N PHE A 429 -2.62 11.25 -18.82
CA PHE A 429 -1.49 12.19 -18.72
C PHE A 429 -1.80 13.57 -19.32
N THR A 430 -3.03 14.07 -19.18
CA THR A 430 -3.36 15.46 -19.54
C THR A 430 -2.71 16.40 -18.51
N PRO A 431 -1.75 17.28 -18.87
CA PRO A 431 -1.09 18.13 -17.88
C PRO A 431 -2.05 19.14 -17.24
N PRO A 432 -1.85 19.50 -15.96
CA PRO A 432 -2.59 20.58 -15.31
C PRO A 432 -2.52 21.90 -16.10
N SER A 433 -3.59 22.68 -16.05
CA SER A 433 -3.70 23.93 -16.79
C SER A 433 -4.47 24.99 -16.01
N THR A 434 -4.38 26.25 -16.44
CA THR A 434 -5.20 27.34 -15.88
C THR A 434 -6.68 27.24 -16.29
N GLN A 435 -6.95 26.64 -17.45
CA GLN A 435 -8.31 26.28 -17.88
C GLN A 435 -8.93 25.24 -16.93
N GLY A 436 -8.11 24.39 -16.34
CA GLY A 436 -8.53 23.23 -15.57
C GLY A 436 -8.42 21.95 -16.39
N THR A 437 -8.18 20.85 -15.69
CA THR A 437 -7.92 19.53 -16.27
C THR A 437 -8.66 18.46 -15.49
N ILE A 438 -9.21 17.48 -16.20
CA ILE A 438 -9.70 16.24 -15.61
C ILE A 438 -8.51 15.30 -15.41
N ALA A 439 -8.06 15.15 -14.17
CA ALA A 439 -7.13 14.09 -13.78
C ALA A 439 -7.92 12.83 -13.47
N PHE A 440 -7.68 11.76 -14.22
CA PHE A 440 -8.45 10.52 -14.13
C PHE A 440 -7.53 9.31 -14.34
N PRO A 441 -7.35 8.43 -13.33
CA PRO A 441 -8.17 8.26 -12.12
C PRO A 441 -7.86 9.22 -10.94
N GLY A 442 -7.04 10.25 -11.16
CA GLY A 442 -6.67 11.26 -10.15
C GLY A 442 -5.62 10.76 -9.15
N ASN A 443 -5.30 11.58 -8.14
CA ASN A 443 -4.22 11.32 -7.18
C ASN A 443 -4.53 10.21 -6.14
N LEU A 444 -5.80 9.85 -5.97
CA LEU A 444 -6.19 8.63 -5.22
C LEU A 444 -6.18 7.38 -6.10
N GLY A 445 -6.08 7.58 -7.41
CA GLY A 445 -6.52 6.66 -8.45
C GLY A 445 -5.67 5.41 -8.62
N GLY A 446 -6.18 4.48 -9.42
CA GLY A 446 -5.49 3.22 -9.71
C GLY A 446 -5.16 2.47 -8.43
N MET A 447 -3.92 2.02 -8.32
CA MET A 447 -3.40 1.34 -7.12
C MET A 447 -2.66 2.34 -6.24
N ASN A 448 -3.09 2.44 -4.98
CA ASN A 448 -2.49 3.31 -3.97
C ASN A 448 -1.67 2.47 -2.96
N TRP A 449 -1.39 3.00 -1.76
CA TRP A 449 -0.64 2.32 -0.69
C TRP A 449 -1.18 0.96 -0.28
N SER A 450 -2.45 0.69 -0.57
CA SER A 450 -3.12 -0.61 -0.46
C SER A 450 -2.30 -1.78 -1.02
N SER A 451 -1.56 -1.57 -2.12
CA SER A 451 -0.86 -2.63 -2.87
C SER A 451 -1.82 -3.78 -3.27
N GLY A 452 -1.28 -4.94 -3.62
CA GLY A 452 -2.04 -6.14 -3.95
C GLY A 452 -1.41 -7.41 -3.39
N ALA A 453 -2.15 -8.51 -3.50
CA ALA A 453 -1.78 -9.81 -2.96
C ALA A 453 -1.60 -10.83 -4.07
N PHE A 454 -0.58 -11.68 -3.98
CA PHE A 454 -0.25 -12.66 -5.01
C PHE A 454 -0.46 -14.09 -4.50
N HIS A 455 -1.40 -14.81 -5.10
CA HIS A 455 -1.63 -16.21 -4.75
C HIS A 455 -0.65 -17.12 -5.51
N LEU A 456 0.33 -17.65 -4.77
CA LEU A 456 1.51 -18.33 -5.32
C LEU A 456 1.18 -19.47 -6.29
N ASP A 457 0.20 -20.31 -5.96
CA ASP A 457 -0.07 -21.53 -6.73
C ASP A 457 -0.86 -21.26 -8.01
N SER A 458 -1.79 -20.31 -7.96
CA SER A 458 -2.68 -19.99 -9.09
C SER A 458 -2.16 -18.86 -9.96
N GLN A 459 -1.09 -18.18 -9.55
CA GLN A 459 -0.48 -17.05 -10.29
C GLN A 459 -1.45 -15.86 -10.45
N ILE A 460 -2.42 -15.75 -9.53
CA ILE A 460 -3.43 -14.69 -9.52
C ILE A 460 -2.94 -13.57 -8.60
N PHE A 461 -2.81 -12.37 -9.15
CA PHE A 461 -2.61 -11.14 -8.41
C PHE A 461 -3.95 -10.45 -8.19
N VAL A 462 -4.25 -10.03 -6.96
CA VAL A 462 -5.50 -9.33 -6.62
C VAL A 462 -5.18 -7.98 -6.01
N THR A 463 -5.83 -6.93 -6.50
CA THR A 463 -5.66 -5.56 -6.00
C THR A 463 -6.98 -4.82 -6.03
N ASN A 464 -7.17 -3.88 -5.12
CA ASN A 464 -8.22 -2.88 -5.24
C ASN A 464 -7.73 -1.68 -6.05
N VAL A 465 -8.65 -1.01 -6.73
CA VAL A 465 -8.38 0.18 -7.54
C VAL A 465 -9.42 1.29 -7.30
N ASN A 466 -9.00 2.54 -7.46
CA ASN A 466 -9.86 3.73 -7.45
C ASN A 466 -9.95 4.37 -8.83
N ASN A 467 -11.11 4.92 -9.15
CA ASN A 467 -11.43 5.49 -10.46
C ASN A 467 -12.29 6.76 -10.29
N PHE A 468 -11.67 7.88 -9.87
CA PHE A 468 -12.34 9.15 -9.63
C PHE A 468 -11.88 10.23 -10.59
N ALA A 469 -12.84 10.97 -11.14
CA ALA A 469 -12.53 12.20 -11.84
C ALA A 469 -12.18 13.29 -10.81
N MET A 470 -10.93 13.76 -10.85
CA MET A 470 -10.49 14.94 -10.12
C MET A 470 -10.42 16.12 -11.11
N GLU A 471 -10.92 17.28 -10.72
CA GLU A 471 -10.60 18.53 -11.40
C GLU A 471 -9.34 19.14 -10.77
N VAL A 472 -8.39 19.55 -11.61
CA VAL A 472 -7.12 20.16 -11.21
C VAL A 472 -6.95 21.48 -11.96
N HIS A 473 -6.69 22.57 -11.24
CA HIS A 473 -6.42 23.88 -11.81
C HIS A 473 -5.06 24.41 -11.35
N LEU A 474 -4.31 24.98 -12.29
CA LEU A 474 -3.23 25.90 -11.98
C LEU A 474 -3.79 27.29 -11.74
N ILE A 475 -3.47 27.87 -10.59
CA ILE A 475 -3.92 29.21 -10.18
C ILE A 475 -2.75 30.16 -10.37
N PRO A 476 -2.83 31.18 -11.25
CA PRO A 476 -1.77 32.17 -11.40
C PRO A 476 -1.34 32.75 -10.04
N ARG A 477 -0.03 32.90 -9.83
CA ARG A 477 0.57 33.26 -8.53
C ARG A 477 -0.07 34.51 -7.90
N ASP A 478 -0.36 35.51 -8.71
CA ASP A 478 -0.98 36.78 -8.31
C ASP A 478 -2.43 36.63 -7.79
N ARG A 479 -3.06 35.47 -8.00
CA ARG A 479 -4.42 35.14 -7.55
C ARG A 479 -4.45 34.11 -6.42
N TYR A 480 -3.36 33.39 -6.17
CA TYR A 480 -3.35 32.25 -5.25
C TYR A 480 -3.72 32.65 -3.80
N GLU A 481 -3.17 33.75 -3.28
CA GLU A 481 -3.42 34.16 -1.88
C GLU A 481 -4.92 34.35 -1.59
N ALA A 482 -5.66 34.93 -2.53
CA ALA A 482 -7.10 35.10 -2.40
C ALA A 482 -7.84 33.75 -2.37
N VAL A 483 -7.43 32.80 -3.21
CA VAL A 483 -8.01 31.44 -3.26
C VAL A 483 -7.65 30.65 -2.00
N GLU A 484 -6.42 30.78 -1.51
CA GLU A 484 -6.01 30.11 -0.28
C GLU A 484 -6.81 30.60 0.92
N LYS A 485 -7.05 31.91 1.01
CA LYS A 485 -7.87 32.51 2.07
C LYS A 485 -9.31 32.00 2.04
N THR A 486 -9.91 31.85 0.86
CA THR A 486 -11.28 31.32 0.76
C THR A 486 -11.35 29.83 1.08
N ALA A 487 -10.34 29.04 0.67
CA ALA A 487 -10.23 27.62 1.04
C ALA A 487 -10.08 27.43 2.55
N LYS A 488 -9.18 28.17 3.20
CA LYS A 488 -8.99 28.14 4.67
C LYS A 488 -10.25 28.57 5.44
N ALA A 489 -11.08 29.43 4.85
CA ALA A 489 -12.38 29.80 5.41
C ALA A 489 -13.50 28.75 5.17
N GLY A 490 -13.19 27.62 4.52
CA GLY A 490 -14.17 26.59 4.16
C GLY A 490 -15.15 27.01 3.05
N GLN A 491 -14.85 28.12 2.36
CA GLN A 491 -15.72 28.70 1.32
C GLN A 491 -15.39 28.19 -0.08
N PHE A 492 -14.27 27.48 -0.24
CA PHE A 492 -13.85 26.84 -1.49
C PHE A 492 -13.63 25.35 -1.24
N ARG A 493 -14.39 24.49 -1.95
CA ARG A 493 -14.45 23.04 -1.74
C ARG A 493 -13.36 22.31 -2.55
N ALA A 494 -12.12 22.73 -2.38
CA ALA A 494 -10.96 22.12 -3.01
C ALA A 494 -9.78 22.14 -2.04
N GLU A 495 -8.91 21.14 -2.16
CA GLU A 495 -7.56 21.26 -1.62
C GLU A 495 -6.80 22.28 -2.45
N VAL A 496 -6.05 23.15 -1.78
CA VAL A 496 -5.20 24.16 -2.43
C VAL A 496 -3.79 24.02 -1.89
N SER A 497 -2.82 24.13 -2.79
CA SER A 497 -1.41 24.06 -2.41
C SER A 497 -0.60 25.17 -3.07
N PRO A 498 0.34 25.80 -2.36
CA PRO A 498 0.99 27.00 -2.85
C PRO A 498 1.95 26.75 -4.00
N GLN A 499 2.58 25.59 -4.13
CA GLN A 499 3.62 25.32 -5.14
C GLN A 499 4.68 26.46 -5.18
N HIS A 500 5.12 26.96 -4.01
CA HIS A 500 6.00 28.14 -3.91
C HIS A 500 7.23 28.02 -4.80
N GLY A 501 7.60 29.13 -5.44
CA GLY A 501 8.71 29.18 -6.38
C GLY A 501 8.34 28.84 -7.82
N THR A 502 7.08 28.49 -8.10
CA THR A 502 6.52 28.38 -9.45
C THR A 502 5.59 29.57 -9.79
N PRO A 503 5.28 29.81 -11.08
CA PRO A 503 4.31 30.82 -11.51
C PRO A 503 2.86 30.55 -11.07
N TYR A 504 2.58 29.40 -10.44
CA TYR A 504 1.23 28.96 -10.11
C TYR A 504 1.13 28.47 -8.66
N GLY A 505 -0.05 28.57 -8.04
CA GLY A 505 -0.47 27.58 -7.05
C GLY A 505 -1.36 26.54 -7.71
N MET A 506 -1.91 25.61 -6.95
CA MET A 506 -2.82 24.59 -7.47
C MET A 506 -4.10 24.50 -6.64
N SER A 507 -5.20 24.07 -7.26
CA SER A 507 -6.36 23.52 -6.57
C SER A 507 -6.78 22.18 -7.17
N ARG A 508 -7.19 21.23 -6.32
CA ARG A 508 -7.75 19.94 -6.75
C ARG A 508 -8.98 19.56 -5.94
N ALA A 509 -9.97 18.97 -6.60
CA ALA A 509 -11.20 18.48 -5.98
C ALA A 509 -11.77 17.29 -6.78
N VAL A 510 -12.60 16.47 -6.15
CA VAL A 510 -13.42 15.50 -6.89
C VAL A 510 -14.43 16.28 -7.73
N LEU A 511 -14.54 15.95 -9.01
CA LEU A 511 -15.51 16.55 -9.91
C LEU A 511 -16.92 16.04 -9.55
N HIS A 512 -17.72 16.90 -8.93
CA HIS A 512 -19.03 16.53 -8.37
C HIS A 512 -20.22 17.05 -9.19
N SER A 513 -21.26 16.23 -9.24
CA SER A 513 -22.59 16.64 -9.67
C SER A 513 -23.27 17.51 -8.60
N PRO A 514 -24.37 18.21 -8.92
CA PRO A 514 -25.22 18.89 -7.92
C PRO A 514 -25.67 18.00 -6.75
N ALA A 515 -25.90 16.70 -7.00
CA ALA A 515 -26.15 15.70 -5.97
C ALA A 515 -24.92 15.36 -5.10
N ASN A 516 -23.75 15.98 -5.32
CA ASN A 516 -22.50 15.71 -4.61
C ASN A 516 -22.03 14.25 -4.76
N LEU A 517 -22.13 13.73 -5.98
CA LEU A 517 -21.58 12.44 -6.40
C LEU A 517 -20.56 12.67 -7.53
N PRO A 518 -19.54 11.81 -7.69
CA PRO A 518 -18.59 11.91 -8.80
C PRO A 518 -19.27 11.95 -10.16
N CYS A 519 -18.76 12.81 -11.05
CA CYS A 519 -19.28 13.01 -12.40
C CYS A 519 -18.90 11.91 -13.40
N ASN A 520 -18.08 10.92 -13.01
CA ASN A 520 -17.76 9.77 -13.84
C ASN A 520 -18.63 8.55 -13.52
N PRO A 521 -18.85 7.63 -14.48
CA PRO A 521 -19.66 6.44 -14.24
C PRO A 521 -19.05 5.54 -13.16
N PRO A 522 -19.88 4.90 -12.29
CA PRO A 522 -19.42 3.87 -11.38
C PRO A 522 -19.08 2.56 -12.14
N PRO A 523 -18.30 1.64 -11.54
CA PRO A 523 -17.78 1.69 -10.18
C PRO A 523 -16.67 2.73 -10.02
N TRP A 524 -16.71 3.48 -8.93
CA TRP A 524 -15.62 4.40 -8.57
C TRP A 524 -14.49 3.70 -7.82
N GLY A 525 -14.75 2.47 -7.36
CA GLY A 525 -13.75 1.60 -6.77
C GLY A 525 -14.08 0.14 -7.01
N SER A 526 -13.06 -0.66 -7.29
CA SER A 526 -13.23 -2.07 -7.67
C SER A 526 -12.17 -2.97 -7.06
N LEU A 527 -12.46 -4.26 -6.97
CA LEU A 527 -11.48 -5.31 -6.71
C LEU A 527 -11.22 -6.04 -8.03
N VAL A 528 -9.95 -6.19 -8.39
CA VAL A 528 -9.52 -6.72 -9.68
C VAL A 528 -8.57 -7.89 -9.45
N ALA A 529 -8.81 -9.00 -10.12
CA ALA A 529 -7.85 -10.10 -10.22
C ALA A 529 -7.25 -10.19 -11.61
N VAL A 530 -5.93 -10.36 -11.63
CA VAL A 530 -5.12 -10.52 -12.83
C VAL A 530 -4.48 -11.90 -12.80
N ASP A 531 -4.67 -12.67 -13.87
CA ASP A 531 -3.93 -13.90 -14.11
C ASP A 531 -2.57 -13.53 -14.73
N LEU A 532 -1.50 -13.63 -13.94
CA LEU A 532 -0.14 -13.29 -14.37
C LEU A 532 0.57 -14.44 -15.11
N SER A 533 -0.09 -15.58 -15.36
CA SER A 533 0.48 -16.57 -16.29
C SER A 533 0.49 -16.04 -17.73
N ASN A 534 -0.52 -15.24 -18.09
CA ASN A 534 -0.71 -14.69 -19.43
C ASN A 534 -0.98 -13.17 -19.45
N GLY A 535 -1.08 -12.52 -18.29
CA GLY A 535 -1.28 -11.07 -18.18
C GLY A 535 -2.69 -10.65 -18.56
N THR A 536 -3.72 -11.36 -18.11
CA THR A 536 -5.13 -11.03 -18.42
C THR A 536 -5.92 -10.72 -17.17
N VAL A 537 -6.92 -9.84 -17.27
CA VAL A 537 -7.86 -9.59 -16.18
C VAL A 537 -8.79 -10.79 -16.07
N ARG A 538 -8.75 -11.48 -14.93
CA ARG A 538 -9.58 -12.66 -14.64
C ARG A 538 -11.00 -12.26 -14.27
N TRP A 539 -11.12 -11.27 -13.38
CA TRP A 539 -12.40 -10.67 -12.99
C TRP A 539 -12.17 -9.26 -12.45
N ASN A 540 -13.21 -8.44 -12.51
CA ASN A 540 -13.27 -7.09 -11.96
C ASN A 540 -14.67 -6.88 -11.37
N VAL A 541 -14.74 -6.65 -10.06
CA VAL A 541 -16.01 -6.53 -9.32
C VAL A 541 -16.06 -5.21 -8.53
N PRO A 542 -17.20 -4.51 -8.47
CA PRO A 542 -17.34 -3.32 -7.64
C PRO A 542 -17.08 -3.62 -6.17
N LEU A 543 -16.28 -2.78 -5.49
CA LEU A 543 -15.97 -2.96 -4.07
C LEU A 543 -16.81 -2.00 -3.20
N GLY A 544 -17.69 -2.58 -2.38
CA GLY A 544 -18.58 -1.85 -1.48
C GLY A 544 -19.75 -1.12 -2.17
N THR A 545 -20.56 -0.41 -1.38
CA THR A 545 -21.76 0.30 -1.85
C THR A 545 -21.97 1.63 -1.14
N THR A 546 -22.76 2.53 -1.73
CA THR A 546 -23.08 3.82 -1.09
C THR A 546 -24.11 3.73 0.03
N ALA A 547 -24.78 2.59 0.22
CA ALA A 547 -25.98 2.46 1.06
C ALA A 547 -25.81 2.92 2.51
N GLU A 548 -24.61 2.72 3.09
CA GLU A 548 -24.29 3.05 4.47
C GLU A 548 -23.17 4.09 4.56
N THR A 549 -23.13 5.01 3.59
CA THR A 549 -22.09 6.04 3.48
C THR A 549 -22.69 7.44 3.38
N TRP A 550 -21.88 8.47 3.56
CA TRP A 550 -22.30 9.86 3.33
C TRP A 550 -22.66 10.16 1.86
N LEU A 551 -22.32 9.24 0.93
CA LEU A 551 -22.69 9.28 -0.49
C LEU A 551 -24.10 8.69 -0.77
N ALA A 552 -24.78 8.12 0.24
CA ALA A 552 -26.11 7.55 0.05
C ALA A 552 -27.10 8.61 -0.50
N LYS A 553 -27.90 8.23 -1.51
CA LYS A 553 -29.00 9.05 -2.03
C LYS A 553 -30.31 8.25 -2.04
N PRO A 554 -31.46 8.88 -1.69
CA PRO A 554 -32.75 8.20 -1.76
C PRO A 554 -32.98 7.54 -3.12
N GLY A 555 -33.33 6.26 -3.11
CA GLY A 555 -33.60 5.49 -4.34
C GLY A 555 -32.39 5.15 -5.20
N THR A 556 -31.16 5.51 -4.81
CA THR A 556 -29.93 5.22 -5.59
C THR A 556 -28.86 4.57 -4.72
N ILE A 557 -28.63 3.27 -4.93
CA ILE A 557 -27.49 2.55 -4.36
C ILE A 557 -26.49 2.29 -5.48
N VAL A 558 -25.32 2.92 -5.37
CA VAL A 558 -24.21 2.71 -6.31
C VAL A 558 -23.29 1.65 -5.73
N ARG A 559 -22.83 0.74 -6.59
CA ARG A 559 -21.81 -0.27 -6.23
C ARG A 559 -20.43 0.20 -6.69
N GLY A 560 -19.42 -0.04 -5.89
CA GLY A 560 -18.05 0.39 -6.13
C GLY A 560 -17.82 1.81 -5.63
N VAL A 561 -17.44 1.92 -4.36
CA VAL A 561 -17.17 3.18 -3.66
C VAL A 561 -15.67 3.42 -3.52
N PRO A 562 -15.22 4.64 -3.18
CA PRO A 562 -13.81 4.86 -2.86
C PRO A 562 -13.30 3.85 -1.84
N ASN A 563 -12.04 3.43 -1.98
CA ASN A 563 -11.47 2.42 -1.12
C ASN A 563 -9.95 2.62 -0.92
N LEU A 564 -9.48 2.45 0.32
CA LEU A 564 -8.06 2.46 0.69
C LEU A 564 -7.81 1.36 1.70
N GLY A 565 -6.67 0.68 1.64
CA GLY A 565 -6.41 -0.59 2.31
C GLY A 565 -6.43 -1.75 1.31
N GLY A 566 -5.50 -2.69 1.48
CA GLY A 566 -5.24 -3.77 0.53
C GLY A 566 -5.96 -5.08 0.82
N PRO A 567 -5.93 -6.03 -0.13
CA PRO A 567 -6.38 -7.40 0.10
C PRO A 567 -5.28 -8.28 0.71
N ILE A 568 -5.69 -9.42 1.27
CA ILE A 568 -4.82 -10.60 1.44
C ILE A 568 -5.43 -11.79 0.70
N VAL A 569 -4.59 -12.78 0.35
CA VAL A 569 -5.03 -14.04 -0.25
C VAL A 569 -4.57 -15.24 0.58
N THR A 570 -5.37 -16.31 0.62
CA THR A 570 -5.06 -17.51 1.41
C THR A 570 -5.07 -18.78 0.55
N ALA A 571 -4.38 -19.82 1.01
CA ALA A 571 -4.44 -21.16 0.40
C ALA A 571 -5.87 -21.76 0.39
N GLY A 572 -6.76 -21.26 1.25
CA GLY A 572 -8.21 -21.52 1.20
C GLY A 572 -8.93 -20.94 -0.02
N ARG A 573 -8.18 -20.31 -0.96
CA ARG A 573 -8.66 -19.67 -2.20
C ARG A 573 -9.64 -18.52 -1.94
N LEU A 574 -9.35 -17.74 -0.90
CA LEU A 574 -10.13 -16.57 -0.51
C LEU A 574 -9.30 -15.30 -0.65
N VAL A 575 -9.99 -14.20 -0.95
CA VAL A 575 -9.47 -12.84 -0.82
C VAL A 575 -10.18 -12.18 0.36
N PHE A 576 -9.45 -11.66 1.34
CA PHE A 576 -10.04 -10.83 2.40
C PHE A 576 -9.67 -9.36 2.20
N ILE A 577 -10.65 -8.47 2.33
CA ILE A 577 -10.45 -7.02 2.17
C ILE A 577 -11.53 -6.20 2.91
N GLY A 578 -11.12 -5.12 3.58
CA GLY A 578 -12.02 -4.14 4.22
C GLY A 578 -12.30 -2.96 3.29
N ALA A 579 -11.31 -2.08 3.20
CA ALA A 579 -11.05 -0.98 2.25
C ALA A 579 -12.19 -0.01 1.87
N ALA A 580 -13.32 -0.52 1.41
CA ALA A 580 -14.48 0.26 1.03
C ALA A 580 -15.06 1.09 2.18
N MET A 581 -15.72 2.19 1.82
CA MET A 581 -16.32 3.14 2.75
C MET A 581 -17.49 2.60 3.57
N ASP A 582 -18.04 1.44 3.24
CA ASP A 582 -19.28 0.93 3.84
C ASP A 582 -19.06 0.06 5.09
N GLU A 583 -17.85 0.07 5.65
CA GLU A 583 -17.54 -0.46 6.98
C GLU A 583 -17.75 -1.99 7.08
N TYR A 584 -17.31 -2.75 6.08
CA TYR A 584 -17.34 -4.21 6.11
C TYR A 584 -15.96 -4.80 5.82
N LEU A 585 -15.58 -5.84 6.56
CA LEU A 585 -14.59 -6.82 6.12
C LEU A 585 -15.29 -7.86 5.26
N ARG A 586 -14.72 -8.21 4.11
CA ARG A 586 -15.31 -9.14 3.15
C ARG A 586 -14.38 -10.30 2.87
N ALA A 587 -14.97 -11.42 2.46
CA ALA A 587 -14.28 -12.53 1.82
C ALA A 587 -14.84 -12.75 0.42
N PHE A 588 -13.96 -12.83 -0.58
CA PHE A 588 -14.30 -13.13 -1.96
C PHE A 588 -13.68 -14.46 -2.39
N ASP A 589 -14.36 -15.15 -3.29
CA ASP A 589 -13.80 -16.27 -4.03
C ASP A 589 -12.67 -15.76 -4.95
N LEU A 590 -11.44 -16.27 -4.76
CA LEU A 590 -10.27 -15.89 -5.56
C LEU A 590 -10.44 -16.14 -7.06
N ASP A 591 -11.19 -17.17 -7.44
CA ASP A 591 -11.36 -17.58 -8.83
C ASP A 591 -12.39 -16.76 -9.59
N THR A 592 -13.45 -16.34 -8.91
CA THR A 592 -14.66 -15.80 -9.54
C THR A 592 -14.97 -14.36 -9.14
N GLY A 593 -14.38 -13.85 -8.06
CA GLY A 593 -14.69 -12.54 -7.50
C GLY A 593 -16.06 -12.49 -6.80
N ALA A 594 -16.69 -13.64 -6.53
CA ALA A 594 -17.96 -13.68 -5.80
C ALA A 594 -17.75 -13.35 -4.31
N GLU A 595 -18.52 -12.40 -3.76
CA GLU A 595 -18.54 -12.15 -2.31
C GLU A 595 -19.19 -13.36 -1.61
N LEU A 596 -18.43 -14.04 -0.75
CA LEU A 596 -18.86 -15.24 -0.03
C LEU A 596 -19.28 -14.93 1.41
N TRP A 597 -18.72 -13.87 1.98
CA TRP A 597 -18.99 -13.44 3.35
C TRP A 597 -18.70 -11.96 3.53
N LYS A 598 -19.41 -11.32 4.46
CA LYS A 598 -19.07 -10.01 4.99
C LYS A 598 -19.38 -9.92 6.49
N GLY A 599 -18.51 -9.26 7.23
CA GLY A 599 -18.67 -8.92 8.64
C GLY A 599 -18.71 -7.40 8.80
N LYS A 600 -19.75 -6.88 9.48
CA LYS A 600 -19.87 -5.44 9.76
C LYS A 600 -18.77 -5.03 10.74
N LEU A 601 -18.14 -3.89 10.45
CA LEU A 601 -17.15 -3.24 11.30
C LEU A 601 -17.79 -2.04 12.03
N PRO A 602 -17.29 -1.66 13.23
CA PRO A 602 -17.80 -0.53 13.99
C PRO A 602 -17.43 0.83 13.36
N ALA A 603 -16.42 0.85 12.49
CA ALA A 603 -15.90 2.01 11.76
C ALA A 603 -15.30 1.55 10.42
N GLY A 604 -14.81 2.49 9.60
CA GLY A 604 -14.23 2.16 8.29
C GLY A 604 -13.01 1.24 8.40
N GLY A 605 -12.95 0.19 7.57
CA GLY A 605 -11.85 -0.78 7.53
C GLY A 605 -10.73 -0.39 6.56
N GLN A 606 -10.29 0.87 6.57
CA GLN A 606 -9.25 1.38 5.66
C GLN A 606 -7.83 0.95 6.09
N ALA A 607 -7.63 -0.37 6.20
CA ALA A 607 -6.36 -1.01 6.51
C ALA A 607 -6.25 -2.31 5.70
N THR A 608 -5.04 -2.88 5.63
CA THR A 608 -4.86 -4.22 5.05
C THR A 608 -5.08 -5.26 6.16
N PRO A 609 -6.01 -6.24 6.00
CA PRO A 609 -6.19 -7.30 6.98
C PRO A 609 -4.96 -8.21 7.04
N MET A 610 -4.87 -9.05 8.07
CA MET A 610 -3.84 -10.07 8.21
C MET A 610 -4.44 -11.36 8.77
N THR A 611 -3.75 -12.49 8.62
CA THR A 611 -4.22 -13.78 9.15
C THR A 611 -3.09 -14.61 9.73
N TYR A 612 -3.39 -15.36 10.79
CA TYR A 612 -2.43 -16.24 11.45
C TYR A 612 -3.13 -17.41 12.12
N ARG A 613 -2.33 -18.41 12.49
CA ARG A 613 -2.71 -19.57 13.28
C ARG A 613 -1.50 -20.09 14.02
N LEU A 614 -1.48 -19.90 15.34
CA LEU A 614 -0.31 -20.18 16.18
C LEU A 614 -0.10 -21.67 16.48
N ARG A 615 -1.15 -22.48 16.41
CA ARG A 615 -1.14 -23.90 16.79
C ARG A 615 -1.92 -24.76 15.81
N SER A 616 -1.46 -25.98 15.56
CA SER A 616 -2.10 -26.94 14.65
C SER A 616 -3.45 -27.44 15.15
N ASN A 617 -3.84 -27.22 16.40
CA ASN A 617 -5.21 -27.46 16.88
C ASN A 617 -5.92 -26.15 17.27
N GLY A 618 -5.30 -25.01 16.96
CA GLY A 618 -5.84 -23.67 17.23
C GLY A 618 -6.74 -23.16 16.11
N LYS A 619 -7.29 -21.96 16.35
CA LYS A 619 -8.10 -21.22 15.39
C LYS A 619 -7.20 -20.41 14.45
N GLN A 620 -7.57 -20.35 13.18
CA GLN A 620 -7.11 -19.33 12.26
C GLN A 620 -7.92 -18.07 12.52
N PHE A 621 -7.23 -16.94 12.65
CA PHE A 621 -7.83 -15.63 12.82
C PHE A 621 -7.64 -14.80 11.55
N VAL A 622 -8.61 -13.96 11.22
CA VAL A 622 -8.47 -12.85 10.26
C VAL A 622 -8.69 -11.56 11.02
N VAL A 623 -7.71 -10.66 10.99
CA VAL A 623 -7.69 -9.46 11.83
C VAL A 623 -7.58 -8.20 10.97
N ILE A 624 -8.30 -7.15 11.33
CA ILE A 624 -8.28 -5.86 10.63
C ILE A 624 -8.42 -4.69 11.59
N ALA A 625 -7.71 -3.60 11.33
CA ALA A 625 -7.96 -2.31 11.98
C ALA A 625 -9.20 -1.65 11.37
N ALA A 626 -10.15 -1.30 12.22
CA ALA A 626 -11.39 -0.62 11.89
C ALA A 626 -11.43 0.74 12.60
N GLY A 627 -10.70 1.71 12.05
CA GLY A 627 -10.63 3.07 12.61
C GLY A 627 -11.00 4.20 11.68
N GLY A 628 -11.40 3.90 10.44
CA GLY A 628 -11.78 4.91 9.46
C GLY A 628 -10.61 5.70 8.90
N HIS A 629 -10.94 6.66 8.04
CA HIS A 629 -9.98 7.50 7.33
C HIS A 629 -10.51 8.93 7.21
N GLY A 630 -9.80 9.86 7.84
CA GLY A 630 -10.16 11.28 7.93
C GLY A 630 -10.35 11.97 6.58
N LYS A 631 -9.43 11.74 5.62
CA LYS A 631 -9.49 12.31 4.26
C LYS A 631 -10.66 11.78 3.39
N ILE A 632 -11.05 10.50 3.52
CA ILE A 632 -12.20 9.92 2.78
C ILE A 632 -13.54 10.19 3.49
N GLY A 633 -13.51 10.56 4.78
CA GLY A 633 -14.70 10.89 5.56
C GLY A 633 -15.52 9.66 5.95
N THR A 634 -14.88 8.50 6.10
CA THR A 634 -15.53 7.33 6.70
C THR A 634 -15.71 7.53 8.21
N LYS A 635 -16.60 6.74 8.82
CA LYS A 635 -16.77 6.76 10.26
C LYS A 635 -15.44 6.41 10.93
N LEU A 636 -14.98 7.29 11.82
CA LEU A 636 -13.77 7.10 12.59
C LEU A 636 -14.02 6.18 13.78
N GLY A 637 -13.01 5.40 14.14
CA GLY A 637 -13.02 4.46 15.25
C GLY A 637 -11.60 4.15 15.72
N ASP A 638 -11.48 3.20 16.64
CA ASP A 638 -10.20 2.87 17.27
C ASP A 638 -10.01 1.35 17.48
N SER A 639 -10.85 0.54 16.83
CA SER A 639 -10.94 -0.90 17.03
C SER A 639 -9.94 -1.69 16.19
N LEU A 640 -9.30 -2.68 16.80
CA LEU A 640 -8.68 -3.81 16.11
C LEU A 640 -9.57 -5.04 16.33
N ILE A 641 -9.96 -5.72 15.25
CA ILE A 641 -11.02 -6.73 15.28
C ILE A 641 -10.52 -8.03 14.69
N ALA A 642 -10.78 -9.15 15.37
CA ALA A 642 -10.47 -10.48 14.89
C ALA A 642 -11.73 -11.32 14.65
N PHE A 643 -11.74 -12.04 13.52
CA PHE A 643 -12.73 -13.03 13.16
C PHE A 643 -12.12 -14.43 13.13
N ALA A 644 -12.89 -15.44 13.54
CA ALA A 644 -12.50 -16.84 13.47
C ALA A 644 -13.74 -17.75 13.30
N LEU A 645 -13.50 -19.02 12.96
CA LEU A 645 -14.55 -20.05 13.02
C LEU A 645 -14.97 -20.30 14.49
N PRO A 646 -16.25 -20.65 14.74
CA PRO A 646 -16.82 -20.81 16.09
C PRO A 646 -16.12 -21.86 16.95
#